data_AF-A0AAV9ZV33-F1
#
_entry.id   AF-A0AAV9ZV33-F1
#
_cell.length_a   1.000
_cell.length_b   1.000
_cell.length_c   1.000
_cell.angle_alpha   90.00
_cell.angle_beta   90.00
_cell.angle_gamma   90.00
#
_symmetry.space_group_name_H-M   'P 1'
#
loop_
_entity.id
_entity.type
_entity.pdbx_description
1 polymer ?
#
loop_
_entity_poly.entity_id
_entity_poly.type
_entity_poly.pdbx_seq_one_letter_code
_entity_poly.pdbx_strand_id
1 'polypeptide(L)'
;MSIRPSTWEEALKELHKFPNLDDIVLAAKALSILVAFYLPQPIPALDPRYEDPSESLALLKRAPELHQMLKQAHPVDFYEHIRNSDFIRRPDAVLPKEVQDYLDGIKPYLAAFLGNPTPIPQWDPIPQPSDPDLLAHLESLDILCLGGHALPLVILKDLGTFDDNPILRSRLDNIFVRGKKTLFVNTSGSGKTRLVFEGLTGRWGFYFTIRNFSIQDLGSNDVSRALRRLSADRDFTERVDASDTISAQKLARNHTLAKSYLNQLLLARLLIFRMFLEIVHETGTGTTEDHRMKWLLIQLVPYLDGEDIFAELCEHLCDYDAEESLSRTLTTIHRLLGHDNHIFITVDEGQTVAGTPDVCFPLAFDTDYANHPILLNMVDIWDQQFPAGSLSWVIAGTVISKHVFERPKYAGQVRWISDTGSFDDPSLHEQYLRRFLPPDFVSTDSGQAFLQRAWAWTGGRHRYTASLVLELIVWNFQKPHTVLDDYVAKFTKSQPPDGKRMRTLNFEMSYSEAVRFHLRSTIYHYLVAERHHPLFPGNNIVVVSIAFGRFIDAEMKEIAFDESMPVVGFAQWLTEVCSRNLPWDFNRVVHVKNLLACIQQTPPLTSKAFAACLAFYLARAFTSEPTLSDIFSFAVPIPAWAMQSAKLVMPNAASGVAPHSNPPVGPLVTSAHSVDDVVAWMEHAHGDRTPFCIPASEAVTPDLLFSLELSDGTEVSVVMRVSPMKSDGGDLLADLDDARLFCDPEHGVDSAWHKRAIELLNPPRRSKRKSQSHPPVRRVLRVVASFENQIDANVLATTTETPAMAQAVLCQDAFHHLMAALPTSLFVSTIQKNILKRKREIMEEEEEDVDVKGKGKERAVKRPKSAPKVKQDGELQLKGSRGKMDQAGPSGRVADADDEAQKQAGDTVSGEIEASGARDKETSAVVEFKAEEVSGKKISHQEEPGAAYTECTGKGAAETGDGAVKGDREQPKAGLSPDRHLSNRYDKIGTVNFLLLKNILRSNFREDALSIISPLLPPTTYASIYLCRF
;
A
#
# COMPACT_ATOMS: atom_id res chain seq x y z
N MET A 1 9.09 16.00 46.35
CA MET A 1 7.89 16.23 45.51
C MET A 1 6.77 16.66 46.45
N SER A 2 6.35 17.92 46.35
CA SER A 2 5.17 18.43 47.07
C SER A 2 3.92 17.78 46.49
N ILE A 3 2.96 17.40 47.33
CA ILE A 3 1.65 16.92 46.90
C ILE A 3 0.95 18.10 46.21
N ARG A 4 0.65 17.99 44.90
CA ARG A 4 -0.21 18.98 44.21
C ARG A 4 -1.63 18.86 44.81
N PRO A 5 -2.23 19.95 45.30
CA PRO A 5 -3.60 19.89 45.82
C PRO A 5 -4.57 19.57 44.68
N SER A 6 -5.42 18.57 44.91
CA SER A 6 -6.40 18.09 43.94
C SER A 6 -7.75 18.79 44.07
N THR A 7 -8.02 19.38 45.24
CA THR A 7 -9.24 20.13 45.56
C THR A 7 -8.91 21.55 46.06
N TRP A 8 -9.89 22.45 46.00
CA TRP A 8 -9.70 23.83 46.47
C TRP A 8 -9.49 23.86 47.98
N GLU A 9 -10.18 22.98 48.72
CA GLU A 9 -10.01 22.85 50.17
C GLU A 9 -8.59 22.39 50.54
N GLU A 10 -8.00 21.47 49.76
CA GLU A 10 -6.59 21.09 49.93
C GLU A 10 -5.64 22.25 49.66
N ALA A 11 -5.89 23.01 48.58
CA ALA A 11 -5.08 24.17 48.25
C ALA A 11 -5.16 25.25 49.35
N LEU A 12 -6.37 25.57 49.84
CA LEU A 12 -6.58 26.50 50.96
C LEU A 12 -5.88 26.03 52.23
N LYS A 13 -5.98 24.75 52.56
CA LYS A 13 -5.30 24.16 53.74
C LYS A 13 -3.79 24.31 53.66
N GLU A 14 -3.20 24.13 52.48
CA GLU A 14 -1.77 24.35 52.27
C GLU A 14 -1.41 25.84 52.32
N LEU A 15 -2.26 26.72 51.76
CA LEU A 15 -2.08 28.17 51.80
C LEU A 15 -2.09 28.71 53.24
N HIS A 16 -3.01 28.24 54.09
CA HIS A 16 -3.11 28.68 55.49
C HIS A 16 -1.91 28.32 56.36
N LYS A 17 -0.99 27.48 55.87
CA LYS A 17 0.32 27.26 56.54
C LYS A 17 1.23 28.49 56.48
N PHE A 18 0.87 29.51 55.70
CA PHE A 18 1.64 30.74 55.49
C PHE A 18 0.90 31.96 56.07
N PRO A 19 0.71 32.06 57.40
CA PRO A 19 -0.16 33.07 58.02
C PRO A 19 0.32 34.53 57.85
N ASN A 20 1.57 34.72 57.41
CA ASN A 20 2.11 36.04 57.12
C ASN A 20 2.76 36.07 55.73
N LEU A 21 2.08 36.69 54.78
CA LEU A 21 2.60 36.92 53.43
C LEU A 21 3.37 38.24 53.28
N ASP A 22 3.67 38.96 54.37
CA ASP A 22 4.65 40.07 54.36
C ASP A 22 6.04 39.58 53.94
N ASP A 23 6.40 38.35 54.32
CA ASP A 23 7.60 37.67 53.83
C ASP A 23 7.38 37.22 52.38
N ILE A 24 8.10 37.86 51.46
CA ILE A 24 8.02 37.59 50.03
C ILE A 24 8.38 36.14 49.67
N VAL A 25 9.19 35.45 50.49
CA VAL A 25 9.53 34.04 50.28
C VAL A 25 8.35 33.13 50.63
N LEU A 26 7.59 33.46 51.68
CA LEU A 26 6.35 32.73 52.02
C LEU A 26 5.25 33.05 51.01
N ALA A 27 5.14 34.30 50.57
CA ALA A 27 4.26 34.72 49.49
C ALA A 27 4.54 33.96 48.18
N ALA A 28 5.82 33.73 47.85
CA ALA A 28 6.19 32.95 46.67
C ALA A 28 5.74 31.49 46.73
N LYS A 29 5.83 30.85 47.91
CA LYS A 29 5.31 29.49 48.12
C LYS A 29 3.79 29.43 48.03
N ALA A 30 3.11 30.44 48.60
CA ALA A 30 1.66 30.56 48.48
C ALA A 30 1.23 30.75 47.01
N LEU A 31 1.94 31.61 46.26
CA LEU A 31 1.68 31.80 44.84
C LEU A 31 1.90 30.52 44.04
N SER A 32 2.94 29.75 44.35
CA SER A 32 3.24 28.51 43.64
C SER A 32 2.17 27.43 43.87
N ILE A 33 1.58 27.39 45.08
CA ILE A 33 0.44 26.51 45.39
C ILE A 33 -0.81 26.96 44.63
N LEU A 34 -1.11 28.26 44.57
CA LEU A 34 -2.24 28.79 43.80
C LEU A 34 -2.07 28.47 42.30
N VAL A 35 -0.89 28.70 41.74
CA VAL A 35 -0.59 28.38 40.34
C VAL A 35 -0.75 26.88 40.11
N ALA A 36 -0.19 26.02 40.97
CA ALA A 36 -0.32 24.57 40.84
C ALA A 36 -1.78 24.07 40.98
N PHE A 37 -2.60 24.75 41.78
CA PHE A 37 -4.03 24.44 41.91
C PHE A 37 -4.85 24.92 40.71
N TYR A 38 -4.52 26.09 40.17
CA TYR A 38 -5.24 26.68 39.05
C TYR A 38 -4.77 26.17 37.68
N LEU A 39 -3.55 25.63 37.57
CA LEU A 39 -3.00 25.09 36.32
C LEU A 39 -3.88 24.01 35.66
N PRO A 40 -4.47 23.07 36.43
CA PRO A 40 -5.39 22.07 35.91
C PRO A 40 -6.77 22.65 35.55
N GLN A 41 -7.09 23.87 35.98
CA GLN A 41 -8.38 24.49 35.70
C GLN A 41 -8.37 25.24 34.35
N PRO A 42 -9.52 25.38 33.68
CA PRO A 42 -9.64 26.07 32.39
C PRO A 42 -9.56 27.60 32.54
N ILE A 43 -8.42 28.09 33.03
CA ILE A 43 -8.15 29.51 33.29
C ILE A 43 -7.10 30.00 32.28
N PRO A 44 -7.20 31.23 31.75
CA PRO A 44 -6.22 31.73 30.79
C PRO A 44 -4.79 31.76 31.36
N ALA A 45 -3.88 31.06 30.67
CA ALA A 45 -2.42 31.28 30.59
C ALA A 45 -1.64 31.53 31.89
N LEU A 46 -1.94 30.81 32.97
CA LEU A 46 -1.02 30.76 34.12
C LEU A 46 0.31 30.14 33.68
N ASP A 47 1.42 30.84 33.88
CA ASP A 47 2.75 30.33 33.53
C ASP A 47 3.14 29.20 34.51
N PRO A 48 3.28 27.94 34.05
CA PRO A 48 3.59 26.80 34.92
C PRO A 48 4.94 26.93 35.61
N ARG A 49 5.84 27.78 35.13
CA ARG A 49 7.11 28.05 35.81
C ARG A 49 6.89 28.59 37.22
N TYR A 50 5.78 29.30 37.47
CA TYR A 50 5.46 29.81 38.79
C TYR A 50 5.01 28.72 39.78
N GLU A 51 4.86 27.45 39.36
CA GLU A 51 4.78 26.31 40.29
C GLU A 51 6.08 26.11 41.09
N ASP A 52 7.22 26.58 40.58
CA ASP A 52 8.47 26.66 41.35
C ASP A 52 8.41 27.90 42.26
N PRO A 53 8.52 27.74 43.59
CA PRO A 53 8.62 28.87 44.52
C PRO A 53 9.72 29.87 44.15
N SER A 54 10.79 29.43 43.51
CA SER A 54 11.92 30.29 43.11
C SER A 54 11.54 31.24 41.98
N GLU A 55 10.79 30.74 40.98
CA GLU A 55 10.25 31.54 39.86
C GLU A 55 9.12 32.45 40.34
N SER A 56 8.23 31.94 41.21
CA SER A 56 7.22 32.76 41.89
C SER A 56 7.86 33.90 42.70
N LEU A 57 8.99 33.64 43.37
CA LEU A 57 9.74 34.66 44.11
C LEU A 57 10.34 35.71 43.17
N ALA A 58 10.90 35.29 42.04
CA ALA A 58 11.41 36.19 41.02
C ALA A 58 10.30 37.09 40.45
N LEU A 59 9.11 36.52 40.21
CA LEU A 59 7.95 37.27 39.76
C LEU A 59 7.50 38.29 40.80
N LEU A 60 7.29 37.89 42.05
CA LEU A 60 6.83 38.78 43.12
C LEU A 60 7.81 39.93 43.38
N LYS A 61 9.12 39.70 43.20
CA LYS A 61 10.14 40.77 43.28
C LYS A 61 10.02 41.77 42.13
N ARG A 62 9.65 41.32 40.93
CA ARG A 62 9.49 42.16 39.74
C ARG A 62 8.13 42.86 39.69
N ALA A 63 7.12 42.29 40.34
CA ALA A 63 5.74 42.77 40.38
C ALA A 63 5.27 42.96 41.84
N PRO A 64 5.72 44.03 42.52
CA PRO A 64 5.31 44.29 43.91
C PRO A 64 3.80 44.49 44.07
N GLU A 65 3.09 44.89 43.02
CA GLU A 65 1.63 44.99 42.99
C GLU A 65 0.98 43.60 43.15
N LEU A 66 1.50 42.57 42.47
CA LEU A 66 1.03 41.19 42.63
C LEU A 66 1.26 40.68 44.05
N HIS A 67 2.41 41.02 44.66
CA HIS A 67 2.69 40.68 46.06
C HIS A 67 1.68 41.34 46.99
N GLN A 68 1.38 42.62 46.76
CA GLN A 68 0.35 43.33 47.54
C GLN A 68 -1.05 42.73 47.36
N MET A 69 -1.43 42.34 46.13
CA MET A 69 -2.69 41.65 45.86
C MET A 69 -2.78 40.31 46.60
N LEU A 70 -1.69 39.53 46.61
CA LEU A 70 -1.62 38.26 47.33
C LEU A 70 -1.77 38.43 48.84
N LYS A 71 -1.14 39.47 49.41
CA LYS A 71 -1.30 39.82 50.83
C LYS A 71 -2.73 40.25 51.19
N GLN A 72 -3.43 40.91 50.28
CA GLN A 72 -4.81 41.36 50.51
C GLN A 72 -5.84 40.23 50.34
N ALA A 73 -5.60 39.32 49.38
CA ALA A 73 -6.46 38.18 49.11
C ALA A 73 -6.40 37.10 50.19
N HIS A 74 -5.21 36.88 50.76
CA HIS A 74 -4.96 35.75 51.65
C HIS A 74 -5.82 35.72 52.93
N PRO A 75 -6.03 36.82 53.68
CA PRO A 75 -6.83 36.81 54.91
C PRO A 75 -8.34 36.59 54.68
N VAL A 76 -8.82 36.77 53.45
CA VAL A 76 -10.24 36.67 53.09
C VAL A 76 -10.53 35.46 52.18
N ASP A 77 -9.52 34.62 51.95
CA ASP A 77 -9.58 33.44 51.08
C ASP A 77 -10.13 33.73 49.66
N PHE A 78 -9.88 34.94 49.14
CA PHE A 78 -10.42 35.40 47.85
C PHE A 78 -9.32 35.69 46.83
N TYR A 79 -8.86 34.64 46.13
CA TYR A 79 -7.73 34.71 45.20
C TYR A 79 -8.13 34.95 43.73
N GLU A 80 -9.41 35.24 43.47
CA GLU A 80 -9.97 35.44 42.12
C GLU A 80 -9.28 36.60 41.37
N HIS A 81 -8.88 37.66 42.07
CA HIS A 81 -8.17 38.79 41.48
C HIS A 81 -6.73 38.43 41.09
N ILE A 82 -6.09 37.54 41.83
CA ILE A 82 -4.75 37.03 41.52
C ILE A 82 -4.85 36.15 40.30
N ARG A 83 -5.77 35.19 40.32
CA ARG A 83 -6.15 34.30 39.21
C ARG A 83 -6.35 35.05 37.90
N ASN A 84 -6.95 36.25 37.96
CA ASN A 84 -7.21 37.09 36.80
C ASN A 84 -6.15 38.16 36.51
N SER A 85 -5.08 38.23 37.30
CA SER A 85 -4.06 39.26 37.13
C SER A 85 -3.17 38.98 35.93
N ASP A 86 -2.81 40.04 35.20
CA ASP A 86 -1.90 39.98 34.06
C ASP A 86 -0.46 39.65 34.47
N PHE A 87 -0.14 39.65 35.76
CA PHE A 87 1.19 39.35 36.27
C PHE A 87 1.54 37.87 36.23
N ILE A 88 0.56 37.01 36.52
CA ILE A 88 0.73 35.55 36.47
C ILE A 88 0.26 34.97 35.15
N ARG A 89 -0.48 35.76 34.37
CA ARG A 89 -0.72 35.48 32.97
C ARG A 89 0.55 35.81 32.20
N ARG A 90 1.06 34.86 31.41
CA ARG A 90 2.06 35.23 30.40
C ARG A 90 1.40 36.23 29.46
N PRO A 91 1.97 37.44 29.21
CA PRO A 91 1.55 38.21 28.05
C PRO A 91 1.66 37.29 26.84
N ASP A 92 0.66 37.33 25.95
CA ASP A 92 0.72 36.58 24.71
C ASP A 92 2.08 36.84 24.07
N ALA A 93 2.72 35.78 23.57
CA ALA A 93 3.93 35.96 22.79
C ALA A 93 3.59 37.00 21.74
N VAL A 94 4.32 38.11 21.72
CA VAL A 94 4.11 39.09 20.66
C VAL A 94 4.60 38.39 19.41
N LEU A 95 3.66 37.88 18.62
CA LEU A 95 3.95 37.35 17.31
C LEU A 95 4.59 38.49 16.50
N PRO A 96 5.51 38.19 15.57
CA PRO A 96 5.99 39.17 14.63
C PRO A 96 4.80 39.89 13.99
N LYS A 97 4.93 41.20 13.78
CA LYS A 97 3.81 41.99 13.24
C LYS A 97 3.33 41.42 11.91
N GLU A 98 4.27 40.95 11.08
CA GLU A 98 4.01 40.34 9.78
C GLU A 98 3.16 39.06 9.92
N VAL A 99 3.41 38.25 10.94
CA VAL A 99 2.63 37.05 11.25
C VAL A 99 1.22 37.42 11.70
N GLN A 100 1.10 38.44 12.57
CA GLN A 100 -0.21 38.90 13.04
C GLN A 100 -1.03 39.52 11.90
N ASP A 101 -0.42 40.41 11.10
CA ASP A 101 -1.06 41.05 9.95
C ASP A 101 -1.56 39.99 8.94
N TYR A 102 -0.77 38.92 8.71
CA TYR A 102 -1.15 37.80 7.86
C TYR A 102 -2.33 37.00 8.43
N LEU A 103 -2.28 36.65 9.73
CA LEU A 103 -3.38 35.97 10.41
C LEU A 103 -4.68 36.80 10.38
N ASP A 104 -4.59 38.10 10.62
CA ASP A 104 -5.73 39.02 10.54
C ASP A 104 -6.30 39.09 9.11
N GLY A 105 -5.44 38.98 8.09
CA GLY A 105 -5.84 38.89 6.68
C GLY A 105 -6.60 37.60 6.33
N ILE A 106 -6.23 36.46 6.92
CA ILE A 106 -6.90 35.17 6.68
C ILE A 106 -8.22 35.04 7.44
N LYS A 107 -8.33 35.63 8.64
CA LYS A 107 -9.48 35.44 9.54
C LYS A 107 -10.85 35.60 8.83
N PRO A 108 -11.08 36.61 7.96
CA PRO A 108 -12.33 36.75 7.22
C PRO A 108 -12.63 35.58 6.26
N TYR A 109 -11.61 35.06 5.56
CA TYR A 109 -11.77 33.91 4.66
C TYR A 109 -12.08 32.63 5.43
N LEU A 110 -11.43 32.44 6.58
CA LEU A 110 -11.68 31.31 7.47
C LEU A 110 -13.10 31.35 8.05
N ALA A 111 -13.57 32.53 8.45
CA ALA A 111 -14.94 32.74 8.92
C ALA A 111 -15.97 32.49 7.82
N ALA A 112 -15.70 32.95 6.59
CA ALA A 112 -16.54 32.69 5.43
C ALA A 112 -16.60 31.19 5.09
N PHE A 113 -15.47 30.49 5.15
CA PHE A 113 -15.38 29.04 4.96
C PHE A 113 -16.21 28.29 6.00
N LEU A 114 -16.09 28.66 7.28
CA LEU A 114 -16.86 28.06 8.37
C LEU A 114 -18.37 28.29 8.26
N GLY A 115 -18.77 29.48 7.84
CA GLY A 115 -20.16 29.85 7.62
C GLY A 115 -20.80 29.22 6.37
N ASN A 116 -20.00 28.67 5.45
CA ASN A 116 -20.49 28.01 4.26
C ASN A 116 -20.81 26.53 4.54
N PRO A 117 -22.05 26.06 4.28
CA PRO A 117 -22.39 24.64 4.42
C PRO A 117 -21.66 23.73 3.43
N THR A 118 -21.30 24.26 2.25
CA THR A 118 -20.57 23.55 1.18
C THR A 118 -19.32 24.36 0.83
N PRO A 119 -18.29 24.31 1.68
CA PRO A 119 -17.16 25.23 1.60
C PRO A 119 -16.22 24.93 0.43
N ILE A 120 -16.27 23.71 -0.11
CA ILE A 120 -15.53 23.32 -1.32
C ILE A 120 -16.50 23.32 -2.51
N PRO A 121 -16.11 23.85 -3.68
CA PRO A 121 -16.93 23.78 -4.88
C PRO A 121 -17.28 22.33 -5.23
N GLN A 122 -18.53 22.13 -5.63
CA GLN A 122 -18.94 20.89 -6.29
C GLN A 122 -18.31 20.82 -7.68
N TRP A 123 -17.94 19.62 -8.07
CA TRP A 123 -17.49 19.31 -9.42
C TRP A 123 -18.66 19.52 -10.38
N ASP A 124 -18.45 20.41 -11.35
CA ASP A 124 -19.40 20.65 -12.43
C ASP A 124 -19.06 19.74 -13.62
N PRO A 125 -19.93 18.77 -13.98
CA PRO A 125 -19.71 17.91 -15.13
C PRO A 125 -19.59 18.75 -16.41
N ILE A 126 -18.50 18.53 -17.19
CA ILE A 126 -18.29 19.28 -18.43
C ILE A 126 -19.51 19.05 -19.34
N PRO A 127 -20.20 20.14 -19.79
CA PRO A 127 -21.44 20.04 -20.54
C PRO A 127 -21.19 19.44 -21.93
N GLN A 128 -21.27 18.12 -21.98
CA GLN A 128 -21.33 17.30 -23.19
C GLN A 128 -22.42 16.21 -23.17
N PRO A 129 -23.24 15.97 -22.13
CA PRO A 129 -24.31 15.00 -22.28
C PRO A 129 -25.44 15.60 -23.12
N SER A 130 -25.84 14.88 -24.17
CA SER A 130 -27.14 15.06 -24.82
C SER A 130 -28.28 14.44 -24.00
N ASP A 131 -27.94 13.80 -22.87
CA ASP A 131 -28.83 13.05 -21.99
C ASP A 131 -29.01 13.77 -20.63
N PRO A 132 -30.18 14.39 -20.39
CA PRO A 132 -30.47 15.09 -19.14
C PRO A 132 -30.48 14.18 -17.90
N ASP A 133 -30.85 12.91 -18.03
CA ASP A 133 -30.97 11.99 -16.89
C ASP A 133 -29.58 11.61 -16.36
N LEU A 134 -28.63 11.44 -17.27
CA LEU A 134 -27.23 11.23 -16.93
C LEU A 134 -26.59 12.46 -16.27
N LEU A 135 -26.91 13.66 -16.73
CA LEU A 135 -26.45 14.90 -16.10
C LEU A 135 -26.99 15.02 -14.67
N ALA A 136 -28.30 14.80 -14.50
CA ALA A 136 -28.93 14.79 -13.19
C ALA A 136 -28.31 13.73 -12.27
N HIS A 137 -27.96 12.55 -12.80
CA HIS A 137 -27.23 11.52 -12.05
C HIS A 137 -25.84 12.01 -11.62
N LEU A 138 -25.05 12.58 -12.53
CA LEU A 138 -23.71 13.13 -12.21
C LEU A 138 -23.76 14.23 -11.15
N GLU A 139 -24.72 15.15 -11.25
CA GLU A 139 -24.98 16.19 -10.25
C GLU A 139 -25.39 15.57 -8.90
N SER A 140 -26.20 14.52 -8.91
CA SER A 140 -26.63 13.83 -7.69
C SER A 140 -25.51 13.10 -6.95
N LEU A 141 -24.36 12.85 -7.61
CA LEU A 141 -23.20 12.25 -6.95
C LEU A 141 -22.58 13.20 -5.93
N ASP A 142 -22.81 14.51 -6.02
CA ASP A 142 -22.28 15.51 -5.07
C ASP A 142 -20.77 15.35 -4.83
N ILE A 143 -20.01 15.28 -5.92
CA ILE A 143 -18.55 15.10 -5.86
C ILE A 143 -17.90 16.47 -5.75
N LEU A 144 -16.95 16.62 -4.84
CA LEU A 144 -16.18 17.86 -4.66
C LEU A 144 -15.09 18.01 -5.75
N CYS A 145 -14.69 19.25 -6.04
CA CYS A 145 -13.51 19.53 -6.86
C CYS A 145 -12.57 20.56 -6.20
N LEU A 146 -11.28 20.54 -6.56
CA LEU A 146 -10.36 21.61 -6.20
C LEU A 146 -10.62 22.81 -7.09
N GLY A 147 -10.77 24.00 -6.49
CA GLY A 147 -10.90 25.25 -7.24
C GLY A 147 -9.78 25.39 -8.27
N GLY A 148 -10.14 25.54 -9.54
CA GLY A 148 -9.19 25.64 -10.67
C GLY A 148 -8.86 24.32 -11.38
N HIS A 149 -9.21 23.16 -10.82
CA HIS A 149 -9.02 21.85 -11.47
C HIS A 149 -10.36 21.26 -11.94
N ALA A 150 -10.39 20.75 -13.17
CA ALA A 150 -11.58 20.13 -13.77
C ALA A 150 -11.84 18.67 -13.32
N LEU A 151 -11.06 18.14 -12.36
CA LEU A 151 -11.10 16.73 -11.99
C LEU A 151 -11.94 16.48 -10.72
N PRO A 152 -12.84 15.48 -10.72
CA PRO A 152 -13.59 15.11 -9.53
C PRO A 152 -12.72 14.47 -8.45
N LEU A 153 -12.93 14.85 -7.18
CA LEU A 153 -12.26 14.28 -6.02
C LEU A 153 -13.01 13.08 -5.46
N VAL A 154 -13.00 11.96 -6.20
CA VAL A 154 -13.66 10.71 -5.79
C VAL A 154 -13.17 10.23 -4.41
N ILE A 155 -11.93 10.56 -4.02
CA ILE A 155 -11.39 10.24 -2.69
C ILE A 155 -12.07 11.00 -1.54
N LEU A 156 -12.83 12.06 -1.80
CA LEU A 156 -13.58 12.82 -0.79
C LEU A 156 -15.09 12.55 -0.84
N LYS A 157 -15.58 11.76 -1.80
CA LYS A 157 -17.00 11.41 -1.89
C LYS A 157 -17.45 10.70 -0.61
N ASP A 158 -18.52 11.19 0.01
CA ASP A 158 -19.10 10.66 1.26
C ASP A 158 -18.07 10.55 2.39
N LEU A 159 -17.16 11.52 2.49
CA LEU A 159 -16.22 11.60 3.59
C LEU A 159 -16.99 11.77 4.91
N GLY A 160 -16.61 11.03 5.96
CA GLY A 160 -17.26 11.06 7.28
C GLY A 160 -18.34 9.99 7.48
N THR A 161 -18.69 9.20 6.45
CA THR A 161 -19.77 8.20 6.57
C THR A 161 -19.29 6.83 7.02
N PHE A 162 -18.01 6.68 7.42
CA PHE A 162 -17.45 5.37 7.80
C PHE A 162 -17.96 4.88 9.16
N ASP A 163 -18.49 5.77 10.01
CA ASP A 163 -19.01 5.41 11.33
C ASP A 163 -20.28 4.54 11.26
N ASP A 164 -21.00 4.57 10.14
CA ASP A 164 -22.18 3.74 9.88
C ASP A 164 -21.82 2.28 9.55
N ASN A 165 -20.56 2.02 9.17
CA ASN A 165 -20.08 0.68 8.83
C ASN A 165 -19.21 0.13 9.98
N PRO A 166 -19.64 -0.92 10.70
CA PRO A 166 -18.94 -1.42 11.89
C PRO A 166 -17.53 -1.94 11.58
N ILE A 167 -17.29 -2.48 10.38
CA ILE A 167 -15.97 -2.98 9.96
C ILE A 167 -15.03 -1.80 9.74
N LEU A 168 -15.49 -0.77 9.02
CA LEU A 168 -14.68 0.42 8.76
C LEU A 168 -14.40 1.20 10.05
N ARG A 169 -15.42 1.36 10.91
CA ARG A 169 -15.25 1.96 12.23
C ARG A 169 -14.23 1.23 13.09
N SER A 170 -14.29 -0.11 13.13
CA SER A 170 -13.31 -0.93 13.85
C SER A 170 -11.88 -0.72 13.32
N ARG A 171 -11.71 -0.58 12.00
CA ARG A 171 -10.40 -0.23 11.40
C ARG A 171 -9.93 1.15 11.85
N LEU A 172 -10.79 2.16 11.82
CA LEU A 172 -10.45 3.51 12.28
C LEU A 172 -10.04 3.53 13.76
N ASP A 173 -10.77 2.80 14.61
CA ASP A 173 -10.44 2.67 16.04
C ASP A 173 -9.09 1.96 16.25
N ASN A 174 -8.75 0.99 15.40
CA ASN A 174 -7.46 0.33 15.45
C ASN A 174 -6.32 1.26 15.02
N ILE A 175 -6.55 2.12 14.02
CA ILE A 175 -5.56 3.08 13.51
C ILE A 175 -5.34 4.23 14.50
N PHE A 176 -6.43 4.85 14.98
CA PHE A 176 -6.40 6.08 15.79
C PHE A 176 -6.50 5.79 17.29
N VAL A 177 -5.40 5.28 17.85
CA VAL A 177 -5.32 4.95 19.29
C VAL A 177 -4.64 6.07 20.08
N ARG A 178 -5.31 6.55 21.13
CA ARG A 178 -4.83 7.61 22.02
C ARG A 178 -3.53 7.21 22.75
N GLY A 179 -2.64 8.17 22.91
CA GLY A 179 -1.30 8.02 23.48
C GLY A 179 -0.36 7.05 22.73
N LYS A 180 -0.69 6.62 21.51
CA LYS A 180 0.11 5.63 20.75
C LYS A 180 0.67 6.21 19.45
N LYS A 181 1.72 5.54 18.95
CA LYS A 181 2.32 5.79 17.66
C LYS A 181 1.96 4.66 16.71
N THR A 182 1.03 4.89 15.79
CA THR A 182 0.59 3.90 14.80
C THR A 182 1.36 4.11 13.49
N LEU A 183 2.06 3.07 13.05
CA LEU A 183 2.73 2.97 11.75
C LEU A 183 1.78 2.21 10.83
N PHE A 184 1.14 2.94 9.93
CA PHE A 184 0.08 2.44 9.06
C PHE A 184 0.65 2.16 7.66
N VAL A 185 1.02 0.91 7.39
CA VAL A 185 1.81 0.55 6.20
C VAL A 185 1.09 -0.46 5.32
N ASN A 186 1.03 -0.19 4.02
CA ASN A 186 0.55 -1.14 3.00
C ASN A 186 0.89 -0.59 1.62
N THR A 187 0.64 -1.33 0.55
CA THR A 187 0.96 -0.96 -0.83
C THR A 187 0.37 0.39 -1.25
N SER A 188 0.99 1.05 -2.24
CA SER A 188 0.45 2.30 -2.77
C SER A 188 -0.93 2.04 -3.42
N GLY A 189 -1.92 2.86 -3.07
CA GLY A 189 -3.30 2.71 -3.54
C GLY A 189 -4.18 1.76 -2.74
N SER A 190 -3.70 1.26 -1.60
CA SER A 190 -4.46 0.39 -0.69
C SER A 190 -5.56 1.09 0.10
N GLY A 191 -5.74 2.42 -0.01
CA GLY A 191 -6.76 3.18 0.73
C GLY A 191 -6.31 3.81 2.06
N LYS A 192 -5.01 3.77 2.39
CA LYS A 192 -4.47 4.40 3.60
C LYS A 192 -4.90 5.86 3.76
N THR A 193 -4.67 6.67 2.73
CA THR A 193 -5.01 8.11 2.73
C THR A 193 -6.49 8.35 2.99
N ARG A 194 -7.40 7.56 2.38
CA ARG A 194 -8.84 7.68 2.67
C ARG A 194 -9.15 7.36 4.13
N LEU A 195 -8.57 6.30 4.69
CA LEU A 195 -8.77 5.95 6.11
C LEU A 195 -8.18 6.99 7.07
N VAL A 196 -7.07 7.64 6.70
CA VAL A 196 -6.53 8.78 7.46
C VAL A 196 -7.50 9.95 7.44
N PHE A 197 -8.06 10.28 6.27
CA PHE A 197 -9.07 11.34 6.16
C PHE A 197 -10.29 11.01 7.02
N GLU A 198 -10.86 9.82 6.87
CA GLU A 198 -12.01 9.35 7.65
C GLU A 198 -11.75 9.35 9.16
N GLY A 199 -10.55 9.01 9.61
CA GLY A 199 -10.24 9.07 11.03
C GLY A 199 -10.20 10.50 11.58
N LEU A 200 -9.81 11.47 10.76
CA LEU A 200 -9.74 12.90 11.10
C LEU A 200 -11.08 13.64 10.98
N THR A 201 -12.09 13.07 10.34
CA THR A 201 -13.46 13.63 10.39
C THR A 201 -14.06 13.43 11.79
N GLY A 202 -13.77 12.29 12.42
CA GLY A 202 -14.23 11.96 13.77
C GLY A 202 -13.32 12.45 14.90
N ARG A 203 -12.10 12.92 14.61
CA ARG A 203 -11.07 13.24 15.63
C ARG A 203 -10.32 14.52 15.30
N TRP A 204 -10.01 15.32 16.32
CA TRP A 204 -9.16 16.50 16.13
C TRP A 204 -7.73 16.09 15.80
N GLY A 205 -7.16 16.66 14.75
CA GLY A 205 -5.79 16.36 14.38
C GLY A 205 -5.27 17.16 13.20
N PHE A 206 -4.00 16.92 12.89
CA PHE A 206 -3.26 17.59 11.84
C PHE A 206 -2.84 16.60 10.75
N TYR A 207 -3.03 16.96 9.48
CA TYR A 207 -2.71 16.14 8.31
C TYR A 207 -1.50 16.66 7.54
N PHE A 208 -0.35 16.05 7.74
CA PHE A 208 0.88 16.38 7.02
C PHE A 208 1.08 15.41 5.86
N THR A 209 1.13 15.92 4.63
CA THR A 209 1.57 15.15 3.47
C THR A 209 3.02 15.53 3.18
N ILE A 210 3.90 14.53 3.07
CA ILE A 210 5.32 14.79 2.83
C ILE A 210 5.57 15.18 1.37
N ARG A 211 4.80 14.61 0.44
CA ARG A 211 5.00 14.82 -0.99
C ARG A 211 3.68 14.78 -1.75
N ASN A 212 3.37 15.90 -2.40
CA ASN A 212 2.24 16.02 -3.30
C ASN A 212 2.62 15.45 -4.67
N PHE A 213 2.56 14.13 -4.78
CA PHE A 213 2.75 13.41 -6.04
C PHE A 213 1.45 13.00 -6.72
N SER A 214 0.33 13.13 -6.02
CA SER A 214 -0.93 12.67 -6.55
C SER A 214 -1.40 13.60 -7.67
N ILE A 215 -2.11 13.05 -8.65
CA ILE A 215 -2.79 13.81 -9.71
C ILE A 215 -3.73 14.88 -9.14
N GLN A 216 -4.11 14.78 -7.86
CA GLN A 216 -5.05 15.64 -7.18
C GLN A 216 -4.38 16.64 -6.22
N ASP A 217 -3.04 16.67 -6.04
CA ASP A 217 -2.31 17.64 -5.19
C ASP A 217 -3.02 18.02 -3.86
N LEU A 218 -3.57 17.03 -3.15
CA LEU A 218 -4.27 17.25 -1.87
C LEU A 218 -3.27 17.44 -0.72
N GLY A 219 -3.48 18.48 0.07
CA GLY A 219 -2.70 18.82 1.25
C GLY A 219 -1.76 19.99 1.04
N SER A 220 -1.38 20.63 2.15
CA SER A 220 -0.40 21.73 2.13
C SER A 220 0.99 21.27 1.67
N ASN A 221 1.69 22.18 0.98
CA ASN A 221 3.08 22.06 0.59
C ASN A 221 4.06 22.52 1.68
N ASP A 222 3.55 22.89 2.87
CA ASP A 222 4.35 23.39 4.00
C ASP A 222 5.53 22.48 4.37
N VAL A 223 5.32 21.16 4.45
CA VAL A 223 6.41 20.21 4.76
C VAL A 223 7.47 20.20 3.66
N SER A 224 7.05 20.11 2.40
CA SER A 224 7.98 20.11 1.26
C SER A 224 8.80 21.40 1.19
N ARG A 225 8.18 22.56 1.48
CA ARG A 225 8.89 23.85 1.54
C ARG A 225 9.86 23.92 2.73
N ALA A 226 9.44 23.48 3.91
CA ALA A 226 10.28 23.46 5.10
C ALA A 226 11.51 22.56 4.93
N LEU A 227 11.34 21.36 4.34
CA LEU A 227 12.46 20.45 4.05
C LEU A 227 13.41 21.01 2.98
N ARG A 228 12.87 21.68 1.95
CA ARG A 228 13.69 22.36 0.94
C ARG A 228 14.51 23.48 1.56
N ARG A 229 13.93 24.27 2.46
CA ARG A 229 14.64 25.32 3.20
C ARG A 229 15.74 24.74 4.09
N LEU A 230 15.43 23.70 4.86
CA LEU A 230 16.43 22.98 5.66
C LEU A 230 17.61 22.52 4.78
N SER A 231 17.34 21.96 3.59
CA SER A 231 18.40 21.54 2.66
C SER A 231 19.21 22.69 2.06
N ALA A 232 18.60 23.88 1.94
CA ALA A 232 19.22 25.07 1.37
C ALA A 232 19.95 25.91 2.43
N ASP A 233 19.76 25.60 3.71
CA ASP A 233 20.43 26.27 4.82
C ASP A 233 21.93 26.01 4.76
N ARG A 234 22.72 27.08 4.83
CA ARG A 234 24.19 27.02 4.66
C ARG A 234 24.87 26.23 5.77
N ASP A 235 24.24 26.16 6.93
CA ASP A 235 24.78 25.45 8.10
C ASP A 235 24.30 24.00 8.17
N PHE A 236 23.40 23.58 7.27
CA PHE A 236 22.94 22.21 7.19
C PHE A 236 23.95 21.33 6.45
N THR A 237 24.30 20.20 7.07
CA THR A 237 25.20 19.22 6.46
C THR A 237 24.41 17.97 6.08
N GLU A 238 24.13 17.79 4.79
CA GLU A 238 23.33 16.66 4.28
C GLU A 238 23.96 15.28 4.57
N ARG A 239 25.28 15.21 4.67
CA ARG A 239 26.03 13.98 4.99
C ARG A 239 27.05 14.25 6.07
N VAL A 240 26.85 13.65 7.24
CA VAL A 240 27.78 13.72 8.35
C VAL A 240 28.58 12.42 8.42
N ASP A 241 29.84 12.47 7.99
CA ASP A 241 30.73 11.31 8.03
C ASP A 241 31.15 10.99 9.47
N ALA A 242 30.99 9.72 9.87
CA ALA A 242 31.37 9.23 11.20
C ALA A 242 32.86 9.41 11.52
N SER A 243 33.71 9.44 10.49
CA SER A 243 35.16 9.60 10.64
C SER A 243 35.59 11.05 10.91
N ASP A 244 34.68 12.02 10.79
CA ASP A 244 35.02 13.43 10.95
C ASP A 244 35.07 13.83 12.44
N THR A 245 36.13 14.51 12.86
CA THR A 245 36.30 14.98 14.25
C THR A 245 35.27 16.04 14.63
N ILE A 246 34.67 16.72 13.65
CA ILE A 246 33.58 17.69 13.84
C ILE A 246 32.18 17.11 13.61
N SER A 247 32.05 15.78 13.42
CA SER A 247 30.77 15.09 13.18
C SER A 247 29.72 15.40 14.26
N ALA A 248 30.10 15.35 15.54
CA ALA A 248 29.19 15.65 16.65
C ALA A 248 28.65 17.10 16.61
N GLN A 249 29.48 18.07 16.20
CA GLN A 249 29.05 19.47 16.06
C GLN A 249 28.10 19.65 14.89
N LYS A 250 28.39 19.01 13.75
CA LYS A 250 27.52 19.00 12.56
C LYS A 250 26.16 18.36 12.87
N LEU A 251 26.15 17.21 13.54
CA LEU A 251 24.91 16.55 14.01
C LEU A 251 24.09 17.48 14.91
N ALA A 252 24.71 18.06 15.94
CA ALA A 252 24.03 18.97 16.85
C ALA A 252 23.45 20.19 16.13
N ARG A 253 24.20 20.73 15.15
CA ARG A 253 23.74 21.84 14.29
C ARG A 253 22.54 21.41 13.45
N ASN A 254 22.61 20.28 12.77
CA ASN A 254 21.51 19.73 11.97
C ASN A 254 20.25 19.51 12.82
N HIS A 255 20.38 18.92 14.01
CA HIS A 255 19.25 18.76 14.95
C HIS A 255 18.65 20.10 15.37
N THR A 256 19.49 21.12 15.61
CA THR A 256 19.02 22.47 15.96
C THR A 256 18.23 23.12 14.82
N LEU A 257 18.75 23.03 13.59
CA LEU A 257 18.08 23.54 12.40
C LEU A 257 16.75 22.80 12.16
N ALA A 258 16.77 21.46 12.18
CA ALA A 258 15.57 20.65 12.04
C ALA A 258 14.53 21.00 13.12
N LYS A 259 14.94 21.17 14.39
CA LYS A 259 14.05 21.62 15.48
C LYS A 259 13.40 22.96 15.15
N SER A 260 14.18 23.93 14.68
CA SER A 260 13.68 25.26 14.31
C SER A 260 12.60 25.17 13.22
N TYR A 261 12.94 24.61 12.06
CA TYR A 261 12.02 24.54 10.91
C TYR A 261 10.79 23.67 11.20
N LEU A 262 10.94 22.55 11.91
CA LEU A 262 9.81 21.66 12.25
C LEU A 262 8.88 22.28 13.30
N ASN A 263 9.41 23.08 14.25
CA ASN A 263 8.57 23.80 15.21
C ASN A 263 7.84 24.98 14.55
N GLN A 264 8.48 25.69 13.60
CA GLN A 264 7.82 26.74 12.82
C GLN A 264 6.66 26.17 12.00
N LEU A 265 6.87 25.03 11.35
CA LEU A 265 5.85 24.31 10.59
C LEU A 265 4.66 23.91 11.48
N LEU A 266 4.93 23.30 12.64
CA LEU A 266 3.87 22.94 13.58
C LEU A 266 3.16 24.18 14.13
N LEU A 267 3.90 25.24 14.48
CA LEU A 267 3.34 26.50 14.98
C LEU A 267 2.41 27.15 13.96
N ALA A 268 2.78 27.19 12.67
CA ALA A 268 1.93 27.72 11.61
C ALA A 268 0.54 27.08 11.62
N ARG A 269 0.50 25.74 11.67
CA ARG A 269 -0.76 25.00 11.73
C ARG A 269 -1.53 25.23 13.02
N LEU A 270 -0.84 25.29 14.15
CA LEU A 270 -1.45 25.56 15.45
C LEU A 270 -2.08 26.96 15.52
N LEU A 271 -1.44 27.98 14.94
CA LEU A 271 -1.97 29.35 14.92
C LEU A 271 -3.25 29.43 14.09
N ILE A 272 -3.27 28.82 12.90
CA ILE A 272 -4.48 28.76 12.05
C ILE A 272 -5.57 27.91 12.75
N PHE A 273 -5.21 26.81 13.39
CA PHE A 273 -6.17 25.98 14.12
C PHE A 273 -6.75 26.70 15.35
N ARG A 274 -5.93 27.44 16.09
CA ARG A 274 -6.38 28.30 17.18
C ARG A 274 -7.41 29.31 16.67
N MET A 275 -7.10 30.02 15.58
CA MET A 275 -8.01 30.98 14.97
C MET A 275 -9.32 30.31 14.51
N PHE A 276 -9.22 29.13 13.89
CA PHE A 276 -10.38 28.32 13.51
C PHE A 276 -11.28 28.02 14.72
N LEU A 277 -10.70 27.57 15.82
CA LEU A 277 -11.44 27.26 17.05
C LEU A 277 -12.02 28.52 17.70
N GLU A 278 -11.32 29.64 17.68
CA GLU A 278 -11.83 30.92 18.18
C GLU A 278 -13.09 31.35 17.41
N ILE A 279 -13.07 31.28 16.07
CA ILE A 279 -14.25 31.57 15.24
C ILE A 279 -15.41 30.61 15.56
N VAL A 280 -15.13 29.31 15.72
CA VAL A 280 -16.15 28.31 16.11
C VAL A 280 -16.75 28.62 17.49
N HIS A 281 -15.97 29.13 18.44
CA HIS A 281 -16.50 29.53 19.75
C HIS A 281 -17.32 30.82 19.68
N GLU A 282 -16.95 31.75 18.80
CA GLU A 282 -17.70 32.99 18.56
C GLU A 282 -19.12 32.71 18.04
N THR A 283 -19.38 31.55 17.39
CA THR A 283 -20.74 31.16 16.97
C THR A 283 -21.63 30.65 18.12
N GLY A 284 -21.04 30.29 19.27
CA GLY A 284 -21.77 29.80 20.45
C GLY A 284 -22.34 28.38 20.33
N THR A 285 -22.11 27.66 19.23
CA THR A 285 -22.67 26.30 19.02
C THR A 285 -21.81 25.17 19.60
N GLY A 286 -20.64 25.50 20.15
CA GLY A 286 -19.64 24.51 20.53
C GLY A 286 -19.01 23.81 19.32
N THR A 287 -18.14 22.84 19.59
CA THR A 287 -17.48 22.04 18.55
C THR A 287 -18.38 20.87 18.09
N THR A 288 -18.43 20.62 16.79
CA THR A 288 -19.29 19.59 16.15
C THR A 288 -18.46 18.70 15.22
N GLU A 289 -19.06 17.62 14.71
CA GLU A 289 -18.44 16.79 13.66
C GLU A 289 -18.22 17.56 12.36
N ASP A 290 -19.16 18.44 11.98
CA ASP A 290 -19.00 19.34 10.83
C ASP A 290 -17.76 20.25 10.98
N HIS A 291 -17.50 20.76 12.19
CA HIS A 291 -16.28 21.54 12.43
C HIS A 291 -15.00 20.71 12.25
N ARG A 292 -14.98 19.43 12.66
CA ARG A 292 -13.83 18.56 12.41
C ARG A 292 -13.63 18.26 10.92
N MET A 293 -14.73 18.00 10.22
CA MET A 293 -14.72 17.83 8.76
C MET A 293 -14.15 19.07 8.08
N LYS A 294 -14.68 20.27 8.38
CA LYS A 294 -14.20 21.54 7.83
C LYS A 294 -12.73 21.79 8.14
N TRP A 295 -12.27 21.45 9.34
CA TRP A 295 -10.86 21.54 9.71
C TRP A 295 -9.97 20.62 8.85
N LEU A 296 -10.41 19.38 8.62
CA LEU A 296 -9.70 18.48 7.69
C LEU A 296 -9.68 19.07 6.27
N LEU A 297 -10.82 19.55 5.77
CA LEU A 297 -10.95 20.11 4.42
C LEU A 297 -9.99 21.30 4.18
N ILE A 298 -9.83 22.20 5.15
CA ILE A 298 -8.85 23.30 5.07
C ILE A 298 -7.43 22.76 4.92
N GLN A 299 -7.09 21.65 5.60
CA GLN A 299 -5.75 21.05 5.50
C GLN A 299 -5.52 20.34 4.17
N LEU A 300 -6.58 19.82 3.53
CA LEU A 300 -6.51 19.17 2.21
C LEU A 300 -6.53 20.18 1.06
N VAL A 301 -7.20 21.31 1.24
CA VAL A 301 -7.36 22.38 0.24
C VAL A 301 -7.02 23.73 0.89
N PRO A 302 -5.73 24.01 1.14
CA PRO A 302 -5.31 25.16 1.95
C PRO A 302 -5.42 26.52 1.24
N TYR A 303 -6.06 26.59 0.07
CA TYR A 303 -6.08 27.76 -0.82
C TYR A 303 -7.30 28.66 -0.59
N LEU A 304 -7.43 29.23 0.61
CA LEU A 304 -8.61 30.05 0.98
C LEU A 304 -8.65 31.43 0.29
N ASP A 305 -7.49 32.01 0.03
CA ASP A 305 -7.30 33.32 -0.62
C ASP A 305 -6.55 33.22 -1.96
N GLY A 306 -6.41 31.99 -2.47
CA GLY A 306 -5.61 31.67 -3.66
C GLY A 306 -4.19 31.19 -3.35
N GLU A 307 -3.73 31.26 -2.10
CA GLU A 307 -2.41 30.80 -1.67
C GLU A 307 -2.51 29.72 -0.57
N ASP A 308 -1.49 28.87 -0.44
CA ASP A 308 -1.45 27.82 0.59
C ASP A 308 -1.20 28.44 1.96
N ILE A 309 -2.28 28.64 2.73
CA ILE A 309 -2.24 29.45 3.93
C ILE A 309 -1.24 28.96 4.98
N PHE A 310 -0.97 27.64 5.04
CA PHE A 310 -0.03 27.06 5.99
C PHE A 310 1.41 27.23 5.53
N ALA A 311 1.65 27.01 4.23
CA ALA A 311 2.97 27.17 3.64
C ALA A 311 3.43 28.63 3.75
N GLU A 312 2.58 29.60 3.38
CA GLU A 312 2.90 31.03 3.45
C GLU A 312 3.08 31.50 4.91
N LEU A 313 2.26 31.03 5.86
CA LEU A 313 2.48 31.33 7.27
C LEU A 313 3.82 30.77 7.79
N CYS A 314 4.20 29.58 7.34
CA CYS A 314 5.52 29.02 7.66
C CYS A 314 6.65 29.86 7.06
N GLU A 315 6.43 30.54 5.92
CA GLU A 315 7.39 31.48 5.34
C GLU A 315 7.53 32.73 6.22
N HIS A 316 6.42 33.28 6.73
CA HIS A 316 6.41 34.41 7.67
C HIS A 316 7.03 34.10 9.04
N LEU A 317 6.98 32.83 9.46
CA LEU A 317 7.62 32.35 10.69
C LEU A 317 9.10 32.03 10.51
N CYS A 318 9.69 32.27 9.32
CA CYS A 318 11.12 32.09 9.12
C CYS A 318 11.91 32.93 10.12
N ASP A 319 12.98 32.36 10.68
CA ASP A 319 13.83 32.97 11.72
C ASP A 319 13.13 33.26 13.06
N TYR A 320 11.85 32.92 13.22
CA TYR A 320 11.14 33.05 14.49
C TYR A 320 11.43 31.87 15.42
N ASP A 321 11.72 32.16 16.69
CA ASP A 321 11.82 31.14 17.74
C ASP A 321 10.41 30.67 18.13
N ALA A 322 10.00 29.56 17.52
CA ALA A 322 8.65 29.04 17.63
C ALA A 322 8.35 28.37 18.98
N GLU A 323 9.34 27.98 19.78
CA GLU A 323 9.15 27.07 20.93
C GLU A 323 8.23 27.66 22.01
N GLU A 324 8.44 28.93 22.39
CA GLU A 324 7.61 29.57 23.41
C GLU A 324 6.16 29.78 22.92
N SER A 325 5.99 30.20 21.67
CA SER A 325 4.67 30.42 21.05
C SER A 325 3.90 29.14 20.82
N LEU A 326 4.61 28.05 20.54
CA LEU A 326 4.02 26.72 20.34
C LEU A 326 3.38 26.23 21.65
N SER A 327 4.11 26.27 22.77
CA SER A 327 3.57 25.89 24.09
C SER A 327 2.34 26.72 24.49
N ARG A 328 2.38 28.05 24.27
CA ARG A 328 1.24 28.95 24.52
C ARG A 328 0.03 28.64 23.64
N THR A 329 0.26 28.44 22.35
CA THR A 329 -0.79 28.15 21.38
C THR A 329 -1.46 26.81 21.68
N LEU A 330 -0.68 25.78 22.02
CA LEU A 330 -1.20 24.49 22.47
C LEU A 330 -2.06 24.60 23.73
N THR A 331 -1.61 25.36 24.72
CA THR A 331 -2.39 25.61 25.95
C THR A 331 -3.74 26.24 25.62
N THR A 332 -3.75 27.19 24.69
CA THR A 332 -4.98 27.85 24.22
C THR A 332 -5.89 26.88 23.48
N ILE A 333 -5.34 26.06 22.58
CA ILE A 333 -6.08 25.04 21.84
C ILE A 333 -6.71 24.01 22.79
N HIS A 334 -5.97 23.48 23.76
CA HIS A 334 -6.51 22.54 24.73
C HIS A 334 -7.64 23.15 25.56
N ARG A 335 -7.55 24.44 25.88
CA ARG A 335 -8.65 25.16 26.55
C ARG A 335 -9.88 25.28 25.66
N LEU A 336 -9.71 25.63 24.38
CA LEU A 336 -10.81 25.75 23.42
C LEU A 336 -11.45 24.40 23.11
N LEU A 337 -10.67 23.33 23.01
CA LEU A 337 -11.21 22.00 22.79
C LEU A 337 -11.82 21.41 24.07
N GLY A 338 -11.29 21.74 25.24
CA GLY A 338 -11.58 21.06 26.51
C GLY A 338 -10.60 19.90 26.78
N HIS A 339 -10.45 19.54 28.06
CA HIS A 339 -9.39 18.64 28.55
C HIS A 339 -9.47 17.20 28.02
N ASP A 340 -10.65 16.72 27.63
CA ASP A 340 -10.85 15.33 27.15
C ASP A 340 -10.52 15.14 25.67
N ASN A 341 -10.23 16.23 24.95
CA ASN A 341 -9.95 16.19 23.53
C ASN A 341 -8.49 15.88 23.25
N HIS A 342 -8.29 14.76 22.56
CA HIS A 342 -7.00 14.24 22.16
C HIS A 342 -6.62 14.73 20.76
N ILE A 343 -5.35 15.10 20.55
CA ILE A 343 -4.85 15.59 19.26
C ILE A 343 -4.08 14.48 18.54
N PHE A 344 -4.43 14.24 17.28
CA PHE A 344 -3.71 13.34 16.39
C PHE A 344 -2.79 14.10 15.44
N ILE A 345 -1.60 13.57 15.19
CA ILE A 345 -0.70 13.98 14.12
C ILE A 345 -0.69 12.84 13.11
N THR A 346 -1.13 13.13 11.91
CA THR A 346 -1.11 12.17 10.81
C THR A 346 -0.08 12.62 9.79
N VAL A 347 0.82 11.70 9.42
CA VAL A 347 1.88 11.94 8.44
C VAL A 347 1.67 10.95 7.31
N ASP A 348 1.24 11.44 6.15
CA ASP A 348 1.01 10.63 4.96
C ASP A 348 2.23 10.64 4.04
N GLU A 349 2.39 9.56 3.29
CA GLU A 349 3.57 9.27 2.47
C GLU A 349 4.89 9.32 3.28
N GLY A 350 4.85 8.88 4.54
CA GLY A 350 5.96 8.92 5.50
C GLY A 350 7.22 8.17 5.06
N GLN A 351 7.12 7.21 4.14
CA GLN A 351 8.31 6.57 3.55
C GLN A 351 9.23 7.56 2.82
N THR A 352 8.65 8.66 2.33
CA THR A 352 9.39 9.69 1.59
C THR A 352 10.40 10.42 2.47
N VAL A 353 10.11 10.54 3.77
CA VAL A 353 11.03 11.09 4.79
C VAL A 353 11.73 10.00 5.60
N ALA A 354 11.32 8.73 5.48
CA ALA A 354 11.94 7.62 6.19
C ALA A 354 13.13 6.94 5.46
N GLY A 355 13.23 6.98 4.12
CA GLY A 355 14.32 6.29 3.42
C GLY A 355 14.57 6.60 1.94
N THR A 356 13.96 7.63 1.36
CA THR A 356 14.29 8.06 -0.02
C THR A 356 15.58 8.91 0.00
N PRO A 357 16.68 8.49 -0.65
CA PRO A 357 17.98 9.17 -0.56
C PRO A 357 17.91 10.67 -0.86
N ASP A 358 17.04 11.07 -1.80
CA ASP A 358 16.95 12.45 -2.29
C ASP A 358 16.20 13.42 -1.35
N VAL A 359 15.48 12.91 -0.32
CA VAL A 359 14.59 13.73 0.52
C VAL A 359 14.80 13.51 2.02
N CYS A 360 15.42 12.40 2.41
CA CYS A 360 15.49 11.98 3.82
C CYS A 360 16.70 12.45 4.60
N PHE A 361 17.70 13.01 3.92
CA PHE A 361 19.03 13.27 4.49
C PHE A 361 19.48 12.11 5.41
N PRO A 362 19.51 10.85 4.91
CA PRO A 362 19.64 9.67 5.77
C PRO A 362 20.93 9.65 6.60
N LEU A 363 21.93 10.43 6.18
CA LEU A 363 23.23 10.59 6.82
C LEU A 363 23.40 11.95 7.53
N ALA A 364 22.36 12.79 7.61
CA ALA A 364 22.46 14.11 8.25
C ALA A 364 22.26 14.05 9.77
N PHE A 365 21.62 13.01 10.29
CA PHE A 365 21.20 12.94 11.71
C PHE A 365 21.70 11.70 12.44
N ASP A 366 22.56 10.89 11.81
CA ASP A 366 23.16 9.72 12.43
C ASP A 366 24.53 9.45 11.82
N THR A 367 25.52 9.15 12.67
CA THR A 367 26.85 8.69 12.22
C THR A 367 26.93 7.18 12.08
N ASP A 368 26.03 6.43 12.74
CA ASP A 368 26.17 4.98 12.88
C ASP A 368 25.59 4.21 11.69
N TYR A 369 25.29 4.90 10.57
CA TYR A 369 24.61 4.37 9.38
C TYR A 369 23.25 3.71 9.69
N ALA A 370 22.75 3.85 10.92
CA ALA A 370 21.48 3.28 11.36
C ALA A 370 20.26 4.02 10.79
N ASN A 371 20.47 4.92 9.81
CA ASN A 371 19.48 5.79 9.17
C ASN A 371 18.55 6.42 10.21
N HIS A 372 18.91 7.56 10.79
CA HIS A 372 17.99 8.36 11.61
C HIS A 372 17.26 9.36 10.70
N PRO A 373 16.13 8.99 10.07
CA PRO A 373 15.46 9.90 9.16
C PRO A 373 14.98 11.17 9.88
N ILE A 374 14.78 12.23 9.10
CA ILE A 374 14.09 13.45 9.54
C ILE A 374 12.70 13.14 10.14
N LEU A 375 12.05 12.03 9.73
CA LEU A 375 10.81 11.54 10.33
C LEU A 375 10.93 11.30 11.84
N LEU A 376 12.00 10.65 12.31
CA LEU A 376 12.20 10.39 13.74
C LEU A 376 12.48 11.68 14.50
N ASN A 377 13.23 12.61 13.89
CA ASN A 377 13.45 13.94 14.45
C ASN A 377 12.12 14.68 14.63
N MET A 378 11.25 14.65 13.63
CA MET A 378 9.92 15.24 13.71
C MET A 378 9.09 14.64 14.84
N VAL A 379 9.07 13.31 14.96
CA VAL A 379 8.39 12.62 16.09
C VAL A 379 8.95 13.08 17.42
N ASP A 380 10.28 13.09 17.57
CA ASP A 380 10.94 13.43 18.82
C ASP A 380 10.81 14.89 19.23
N ILE A 381 10.93 15.80 18.26
CA ILE A 381 10.82 17.24 18.49
C ILE A 381 9.39 17.57 18.91
N TRP A 382 8.39 17.07 18.19
CA TRP A 382 7.00 17.38 18.51
C TRP A 382 6.52 16.66 19.77
N ASP A 383 6.91 15.41 20.03
CA ASP A 383 6.56 14.75 21.30
C ASP A 383 7.05 15.54 22.53
N GLN A 384 8.16 16.28 22.42
CA GLN A 384 8.68 17.16 23.49
C GLN A 384 7.85 18.44 23.67
N GLN A 385 7.13 18.88 22.64
CA GLN A 385 6.30 20.09 22.70
C GLN A 385 4.94 19.85 23.37
N PHE A 386 4.48 18.60 23.40
CA PHE A 386 3.19 18.22 23.96
C PHE A 386 3.35 17.59 25.36
N PRO A 387 2.39 17.75 26.27
CA PRO A 387 2.34 16.97 27.51
C PRO A 387 2.41 15.47 27.22
N ALA A 388 3.13 14.72 28.06
CA ALA A 388 3.34 13.29 27.87
C ALA A 388 1.99 12.55 27.69
N GLY A 389 1.85 11.86 26.55
CA GLY A 389 0.66 11.08 26.22
C GLY A 389 -0.52 11.86 25.63
N SER A 390 -0.43 13.19 25.51
CA SER A 390 -1.48 14.04 24.89
C SER A 390 -1.47 14.04 23.36
N LEU A 391 -0.38 13.56 22.77
CA LEU A 391 -0.20 13.42 21.32
C LEU A 391 -0.36 11.96 20.88
N SER A 392 -0.96 11.74 19.72
CA SER A 392 -0.92 10.44 19.04
C SER A 392 -0.55 10.58 17.60
N TRP A 393 0.12 9.55 17.09
CA TRP A 393 0.67 9.56 15.75
C TRP A 393 0.01 8.50 14.88
N VAL A 394 -0.29 8.87 13.64
CA VAL A 394 -0.61 7.95 12.56
C VAL A 394 0.35 8.25 11.40
N ILE A 395 1.38 7.44 11.25
CA ILE A 395 2.37 7.60 10.18
C ILE A 395 2.01 6.60 9.09
N ALA A 396 1.36 7.09 8.03
CA ALA A 396 0.97 6.31 6.88
C ALA A 396 2.10 6.26 5.85
N GLY A 397 2.34 5.09 5.25
CA GLY A 397 3.34 4.99 4.19
C GLY A 397 3.32 3.66 3.45
N THR A 398 4.00 3.59 2.31
CA THR A 398 4.05 2.35 1.52
C THR A 398 4.95 1.31 2.18
N VAL A 399 6.20 1.67 2.45
CA VAL A 399 7.15 0.83 3.20
C VAL A 399 8.00 1.73 4.09
N ILE A 400 7.78 1.62 5.39
CA ILE A 400 8.59 2.25 6.43
C ILE A 400 9.42 1.13 7.06
N SER A 401 10.74 1.27 7.06
CA SER A 401 11.64 0.24 7.59
C SER A 401 11.39 0.04 9.09
N LYS A 402 11.14 -1.21 9.51
CA LYS A 402 10.94 -1.55 10.93
C LYS A 402 12.13 -1.16 11.80
N HIS A 403 13.34 -1.32 11.24
CA HIS A 403 14.60 -1.00 11.93
C HIS A 403 14.68 0.47 12.38
N VAL A 404 13.99 1.40 11.71
CA VAL A 404 13.92 2.81 12.12
C VAL A 404 13.23 2.95 13.49
N PHE A 405 12.20 2.15 13.77
CA PHE A 405 11.37 2.23 14.97
C PHE A 405 11.61 1.09 15.98
N GLU A 406 12.51 0.15 15.70
CA GLU A 406 12.94 -0.91 16.63
C GLU A 406 13.95 -0.41 17.68
N ARG A 407 14.34 0.87 17.63
CA ARG A 407 15.26 1.48 18.60
C ARG A 407 14.67 1.40 20.02
N PRO A 408 15.51 1.23 21.07
CA PRO A 408 15.04 1.08 22.46
C PRO A 408 14.06 2.16 22.93
N LYS A 409 14.21 3.40 22.43
CA LYS A 409 13.32 4.54 22.72
C LYS A 409 11.86 4.30 22.27
N TYR A 410 11.66 3.60 21.17
CA TYR A 410 10.35 3.38 20.55
C TYR A 410 9.79 1.98 20.80
N ALA A 411 10.60 1.07 21.34
CA ALA A 411 10.18 -0.28 21.71
C ALA A 411 8.93 -0.24 22.61
N GLY A 412 7.88 -0.94 22.19
CA GLY A 412 6.59 -1.00 22.90
C GLY A 412 5.69 0.25 22.78
N GLN A 413 6.18 1.35 22.19
CA GLN A 413 5.37 2.55 21.92
C GLN A 413 4.74 2.55 20.53
N VAL A 414 5.38 1.85 19.59
CA VAL A 414 5.00 1.81 18.18
C VAL A 414 4.15 0.58 17.89
N ARG A 415 3.03 0.80 17.21
CA ARG A 415 2.11 -0.24 16.72
C ARG A 415 2.20 -0.27 15.20
N TRP A 416 2.24 -1.45 14.62
CA TRP A 416 2.21 -1.62 13.18
C TRP A 416 0.85 -2.15 12.75
N ILE A 417 0.27 -1.54 11.72
CA ILE A 417 -1.03 -1.91 11.19
C ILE A 417 -0.95 -1.84 9.66
N SER A 418 -1.49 -2.85 8.99
CA SER A 418 -1.61 -2.87 7.53
C SER A 418 -3.03 -3.07 7.01
N ASP A 419 -4.01 -3.27 7.88
CA ASP A 419 -5.40 -3.47 7.48
C ASP A 419 -6.00 -2.18 6.92
N THR A 420 -6.06 -2.12 5.59
CA THR A 420 -6.71 -1.05 4.84
C THR A 420 -8.04 -1.52 4.22
N GLY A 421 -8.39 -2.79 4.40
CA GLY A 421 -9.33 -3.50 3.55
C GLY A 421 -8.89 -3.58 2.08
N SER A 422 -9.74 -4.21 1.29
CA SER A 422 -9.56 -4.46 -0.15
C SER A 422 -10.90 -4.84 -0.78
N PHE A 423 -10.96 -4.80 -2.10
CA PHE A 423 -12.04 -5.32 -2.94
C PHE A 423 -11.75 -6.77 -3.37
N ASP A 424 -11.40 -7.60 -2.39
CA ASP A 424 -11.19 -9.03 -2.64
C ASP A 424 -12.53 -9.78 -2.73
N ASP A 425 -13.57 -9.23 -2.09
CA ASP A 425 -14.96 -9.65 -2.16
C ASP A 425 -15.68 -8.93 -3.34
N PRO A 426 -16.15 -9.65 -4.37
CA PRO A 426 -17.00 -9.15 -5.45
C PRO A 426 -18.17 -8.29 -4.99
N SER A 427 -18.87 -8.68 -3.94
CA SER A 427 -20.06 -7.98 -3.44
C SER A 427 -19.71 -6.62 -2.86
N LEU A 428 -18.60 -6.52 -2.12
CA LEU A 428 -18.11 -5.23 -1.58
C LEU A 428 -17.64 -4.29 -2.70
N HIS A 429 -16.99 -4.84 -3.74
CA HIS A 429 -16.58 -4.08 -4.92
C HIS A 429 -17.78 -3.54 -5.70
N GLU A 430 -18.77 -4.39 -5.94
CA GLU A 430 -20.01 -4.02 -6.61
C GLU A 430 -20.77 -2.95 -5.80
N GLN A 431 -20.88 -3.11 -4.49
CA GLN A 431 -21.51 -2.11 -3.61
C GLN A 431 -20.82 -0.74 -3.74
N TYR A 432 -19.48 -0.71 -3.84
CA TYR A 432 -18.75 0.52 -4.07
C TYR A 432 -19.07 1.13 -5.44
N LEU A 433 -19.02 0.35 -6.53
CA LEU A 433 -19.32 0.84 -7.88
C LEU A 433 -20.75 1.36 -8.03
N ARG A 434 -21.73 0.72 -7.38
CA ARG A 434 -23.15 1.12 -7.40
C ARG A 434 -23.41 2.51 -6.84
N ARG A 435 -22.50 3.06 -6.04
CA ARG A 435 -22.59 4.44 -5.53
C ARG A 435 -22.34 5.49 -6.61
N PHE A 436 -21.69 5.10 -7.71
CA PHE A 436 -21.29 6.01 -8.78
C PHE A 436 -22.00 5.73 -10.10
N LEU A 437 -22.33 4.46 -10.38
CA LEU A 437 -22.96 4.08 -11.64
C LEU A 437 -24.45 4.48 -11.69
N PRO A 438 -24.99 4.87 -12.87
CA PRO A 438 -26.41 5.12 -13.04
C PRO A 438 -27.24 3.86 -12.67
N PRO A 439 -28.27 3.97 -11.80
CA PRO A 439 -29.07 2.81 -11.37
C PRO A 439 -29.70 2.05 -12.55
N ASP A 440 -30.18 2.78 -13.55
CA ASP A 440 -30.79 2.20 -14.75
C ASP A 440 -29.79 1.36 -15.55
N PHE A 441 -28.55 1.85 -15.71
CA PHE A 441 -27.49 1.08 -16.37
C PHE A 441 -27.18 -0.20 -15.61
N VAL A 442 -27.02 -0.12 -14.29
CA VAL A 442 -26.69 -1.27 -13.46
C VAL A 442 -27.77 -2.36 -13.53
N SER A 443 -29.04 -1.99 -13.68
CA SER A 443 -30.15 -2.95 -13.80
C SER A 443 -30.15 -3.75 -15.10
N THR A 444 -29.40 -3.32 -16.12
CA THR A 444 -29.32 -4.02 -17.42
C THR A 444 -28.33 -5.18 -17.39
N ASP A 445 -28.50 -6.14 -18.32
CA ASP A 445 -27.52 -7.23 -18.54
C ASP A 445 -26.11 -6.68 -18.83
N SER A 446 -26.02 -5.55 -19.55
CA SER A 446 -24.73 -4.90 -19.83
C SER A 446 -24.11 -4.32 -18.57
N GLY A 447 -24.91 -3.74 -17.67
CA GLY A 447 -24.46 -3.22 -16.37
C GLY A 447 -23.95 -4.33 -15.45
N GLN A 448 -24.68 -5.44 -15.38
CA GLN A 448 -24.24 -6.63 -14.64
C GLN A 448 -22.94 -7.20 -15.21
N ALA A 449 -22.86 -7.37 -16.54
CA ALA A 449 -21.63 -7.79 -17.19
C ALA A 449 -20.48 -6.80 -16.96
N PHE A 450 -20.75 -5.49 -16.88
CA PHE A 450 -19.74 -4.48 -16.58
C PHE A 450 -19.19 -4.64 -15.16
N LEU A 451 -20.05 -4.82 -14.16
CA LEU A 451 -19.64 -5.02 -12.77
C LEU A 451 -18.72 -6.22 -12.61
N GLN A 452 -19.11 -7.37 -13.20
CA GLN A 452 -18.29 -8.59 -13.18
C GLN A 452 -16.92 -8.36 -13.81
N ARG A 453 -16.87 -7.72 -14.99
CA ARG A 453 -15.61 -7.38 -15.67
C ARG A 453 -14.77 -6.40 -14.86
N ALA A 454 -15.40 -5.37 -14.29
CA ALA A 454 -14.72 -4.36 -13.49
C ALA A 454 -14.06 -4.99 -12.26
N TRP A 455 -14.73 -5.90 -11.56
CA TRP A 455 -14.13 -6.62 -10.43
C TRP A 455 -13.00 -7.55 -10.87
N ALA A 456 -13.18 -8.30 -11.95
CA ALA A 456 -12.16 -9.22 -12.46
C ALA A 456 -10.84 -8.49 -12.80
N TRP A 457 -10.90 -7.23 -13.22
CA TRP A 457 -9.72 -6.42 -13.53
C TRP A 457 -9.23 -5.54 -12.37
N THR A 458 -10.13 -4.88 -11.66
CA THR A 458 -9.81 -3.81 -10.68
C THR A 458 -10.03 -4.21 -9.22
N GLY A 459 -10.51 -5.44 -8.97
CA GLY A 459 -10.58 -6.03 -7.64
C GLY A 459 -9.20 -6.15 -7.00
N GLY A 460 -9.15 -6.03 -5.67
CA GLY A 460 -7.92 -5.85 -4.90
C GLY A 460 -7.83 -4.46 -4.27
N ARG A 461 -6.78 -3.69 -4.53
CA ARG A 461 -6.59 -2.38 -3.90
C ARG A 461 -7.60 -1.34 -4.41
N HIS A 462 -8.05 -0.47 -3.50
CA HIS A 462 -9.09 0.54 -3.77
C HIS A 462 -8.76 1.48 -4.94
N ARG A 463 -7.48 1.84 -5.13
CA ARG A 463 -7.06 2.80 -6.17
C ARG A 463 -7.45 2.37 -7.58
N TYR A 464 -7.39 1.08 -7.94
CA TYR A 464 -7.75 0.67 -9.30
C TYR A 464 -9.22 0.93 -9.59
N THR A 465 -10.07 0.59 -8.64
CA THR A 465 -11.52 0.80 -8.76
C THR A 465 -11.86 2.29 -8.72
N ALA A 466 -11.28 3.06 -7.78
CA ALA A 466 -11.51 4.50 -7.70
C ALA A 466 -11.02 5.26 -8.94
N SER A 467 -9.91 4.83 -9.54
CA SER A 467 -9.39 5.43 -10.78
C SER A 467 -10.28 5.08 -11.98
N LEU A 468 -10.80 3.85 -12.05
CA LEU A 468 -11.80 3.48 -13.05
C LEU A 468 -13.07 4.34 -12.90
N VAL A 469 -13.56 4.53 -11.68
CA VAL A 469 -14.71 5.41 -11.40
C VAL A 469 -14.44 6.84 -11.85
N LEU A 470 -13.24 7.37 -11.57
CA LEU A 470 -12.83 8.69 -12.05
C LEU A 470 -12.87 8.78 -13.59
N GLU A 471 -12.29 7.80 -14.30
CA GLU A 471 -12.35 7.74 -15.76
C GLU A 471 -13.81 7.67 -16.25
N LEU A 472 -14.65 6.82 -15.65
CA LEU A 472 -16.06 6.74 -16.01
C LEU A 472 -16.79 8.08 -15.84
N ILE A 473 -16.55 8.81 -14.74
CA ILE A 473 -17.15 10.12 -14.49
C ILE A 473 -16.66 11.15 -15.53
N VAL A 474 -15.35 11.20 -15.80
CA VAL A 474 -14.78 12.11 -16.80
C VAL A 474 -15.34 11.84 -18.20
N TRP A 475 -15.65 10.57 -18.51
CA TRP A 475 -16.29 10.15 -19.76
C TRP A 475 -17.82 10.16 -19.70
N ASN A 476 -18.43 10.76 -18.67
CA ASN A 476 -19.88 10.83 -18.46
C ASN A 476 -20.56 9.44 -18.60
N PHE A 477 -19.92 8.38 -18.10
CA PHE A 477 -20.33 6.98 -18.23
C PHE A 477 -20.62 6.51 -19.67
N GLN A 478 -20.11 7.20 -20.70
CA GLN A 478 -20.31 6.81 -22.09
C GLN A 478 -19.48 5.57 -22.41
N LYS A 479 -20.14 4.50 -22.87
CA LYS A 479 -19.50 3.22 -23.25
C LYS A 479 -18.60 2.67 -22.13
N PRO A 480 -19.17 2.33 -20.95
CA PRO A 480 -18.39 1.99 -19.75
C PRO A 480 -17.44 0.79 -19.98
N HIS A 481 -17.86 -0.19 -20.79
CA HIS A 481 -16.98 -1.29 -21.20
C HIS A 481 -15.74 -0.85 -21.99
N THR A 482 -15.88 0.15 -22.87
CA THR A 482 -14.76 0.70 -23.64
C THR A 482 -13.81 1.47 -22.73
N VAL A 483 -14.34 2.25 -21.79
CA VAL A 483 -13.53 2.95 -20.78
C VAL A 483 -12.75 1.95 -19.92
N LEU A 484 -13.36 0.84 -19.50
CA LEU A 484 -12.66 -0.24 -18.80
C LEU A 484 -11.57 -0.87 -19.68
N ASP A 485 -11.86 -1.15 -20.96
CA ASP A 485 -10.88 -1.71 -21.90
C ASP A 485 -9.65 -0.79 -22.04
N ASP A 486 -9.88 0.51 -22.21
CA ASP A 486 -8.83 1.53 -22.31
C ASP A 486 -8.04 1.66 -20.99
N TYR A 487 -8.73 1.66 -19.86
CA TYR A 487 -8.10 1.74 -18.54
C TYR A 487 -7.16 0.56 -18.28
N VAL A 488 -7.62 -0.67 -18.54
CA VAL A 488 -6.80 -1.89 -18.43
C VAL A 488 -5.64 -1.86 -19.41
N ALA A 489 -5.88 -1.47 -20.66
CA ALA A 489 -4.85 -1.39 -21.68
C ALA A 489 -3.78 -0.34 -21.36
N LYS A 490 -4.17 0.79 -20.77
CA LYS A 490 -3.25 1.86 -20.35
C LYS A 490 -2.33 1.39 -19.23
N PHE A 491 -2.87 0.70 -18.24
CA PHE A 491 -2.10 0.25 -17.08
C PHE A 491 -1.21 -0.96 -17.38
N THR A 492 -1.77 -1.95 -18.09
CA THR A 492 -1.07 -3.22 -18.34
C THR A 492 -0.26 -3.22 -19.62
N LYS A 493 -0.46 -2.24 -20.51
CA LYS A 493 -0.01 -2.20 -21.91
C LYS A 493 -0.46 -3.41 -22.74
N SER A 494 -1.45 -4.16 -22.25
CA SER A 494 -2.00 -5.33 -22.92
C SER A 494 -3.50 -5.14 -23.10
N GLN A 495 -4.02 -5.58 -24.25
CA GLN A 495 -5.46 -5.54 -24.48
C GLN A 495 -6.15 -6.61 -23.63
N PRO A 496 -7.24 -6.27 -22.91
CA PRO A 496 -8.02 -7.26 -22.19
C PRO A 496 -8.63 -8.27 -23.19
N PRO A 497 -8.49 -9.61 -22.98
CA PRO A 497 -9.00 -10.61 -23.92
C PRO A 497 -10.52 -10.64 -24.04
N ASP A 498 -11.23 -10.06 -23.07
CA ASP A 498 -12.68 -9.87 -23.01
C ASP A 498 -13.15 -8.53 -23.63
N GLY A 499 -12.22 -7.68 -24.07
CA GLY A 499 -12.48 -6.36 -24.66
C GLY A 499 -12.45 -6.31 -26.20
N LYS A 500 -12.89 -5.19 -26.79
CA LYS A 500 -12.76 -4.93 -28.23
C LYS A 500 -11.44 -4.21 -28.53
N ARG A 501 -10.65 -4.70 -29.50
CA ARG A 501 -9.28 -4.21 -29.81
C ARG A 501 -9.17 -2.68 -29.90
N MET A 502 -8.30 -2.08 -29.08
CA MET A 502 -7.87 -0.67 -29.16
C MET A 502 -6.32 -0.51 -29.15
N ARG A 503 -5.83 0.72 -29.33
CA ARG A 503 -4.39 1.06 -29.38
C ARG A 503 -3.87 1.43 -27.98
N THR A 504 -2.68 0.95 -27.64
CA THR A 504 -2.06 1.09 -26.30
C THR A 504 -1.19 2.35 -26.14
N LEU A 505 -1.08 2.85 -24.91
CA LEU A 505 -0.14 3.88 -24.45
C LEU A 505 1.00 3.25 -23.64
N ASN A 506 2.17 3.91 -23.57
CA ASN A 506 3.40 3.35 -22.99
C ASN A 506 3.73 3.97 -21.62
N PHE A 507 3.83 3.15 -20.58
CA PHE A 507 4.37 3.51 -19.26
C PHE A 507 5.72 2.83 -18.98
N GLU A 508 6.79 3.53 -18.62
CA GLU A 508 8.08 2.86 -18.33
C GLU A 508 8.24 2.52 -16.84
N MET A 509 8.62 1.28 -16.56
CA MET A 509 8.87 0.80 -15.20
C MET A 509 10.30 0.26 -15.11
N SER A 510 11.03 0.64 -14.06
CA SER A 510 12.36 0.13 -13.74
C SER A 510 12.34 -0.50 -12.35
N TYR A 511 12.94 -1.68 -12.20
CA TYR A 511 12.93 -2.47 -10.96
C TYR A 511 14.32 -2.96 -10.59
N SER A 512 14.57 -3.14 -9.29
CA SER A 512 15.78 -3.82 -8.78
C SER A 512 15.75 -5.32 -9.10
N GLU A 513 16.92 -5.97 -9.12
CA GLU A 513 17.03 -7.37 -9.55
C GLU A 513 16.38 -8.36 -8.55
N ALA A 514 16.51 -8.11 -7.24
CA ALA A 514 15.86 -8.91 -6.19
C ALA A 514 14.32 -8.89 -6.28
N VAL A 515 13.76 -7.77 -6.71
CA VAL A 515 12.33 -7.63 -6.96
C VAL A 515 11.89 -8.48 -8.15
N ARG A 516 12.64 -8.41 -9.25
CA ARG A 516 12.34 -9.16 -10.47
C ARG A 516 12.29 -10.65 -10.19
N PHE A 517 13.14 -11.14 -9.29
CA PHE A 517 13.18 -12.52 -8.85
C PHE A 517 11.82 -13.02 -8.31
N HIS A 518 11.29 -12.38 -7.25
CA HIS A 518 10.04 -12.80 -6.62
C HIS A 518 8.86 -12.74 -7.59
N LEU A 519 8.81 -11.67 -8.39
CA LEU A 519 7.74 -11.46 -9.35
C LEU A 519 7.78 -12.49 -10.49
N ARG A 520 8.98 -12.86 -11.00
CA ARG A 520 9.14 -13.92 -12.01
C ARG A 520 8.58 -15.25 -11.50
N SER A 521 8.95 -15.63 -10.26
CA SER A 521 8.45 -16.86 -9.63
C SER A 521 6.91 -16.90 -9.63
N THR A 522 6.26 -15.81 -9.22
CA THR A 522 4.80 -15.71 -9.26
C THR A 522 4.22 -15.79 -10.66
N ILE A 523 4.81 -15.12 -11.63
CA ILE A 523 4.34 -15.22 -13.02
C ILE A 523 4.41 -16.65 -13.52
N TYR A 524 5.48 -17.38 -13.21
CA TYR A 524 5.57 -18.79 -13.55
C TYR A 524 4.49 -19.61 -12.87
N HIS A 525 4.20 -19.32 -11.59
CA HIS A 525 3.04 -19.93 -10.93
C HIS A 525 1.73 -19.63 -11.66
N TYR A 526 1.44 -18.38 -12.05
CA TYR A 526 0.21 -18.05 -12.80
C TYR A 526 0.12 -18.70 -14.17
N LEU A 527 1.25 -18.92 -14.84
CA LEU A 527 1.26 -19.60 -16.14
C LEU A 527 0.85 -21.06 -16.02
N VAL A 528 1.23 -21.74 -14.94
CA VAL A 528 1.11 -23.19 -14.86
C VAL A 528 0.13 -23.72 -13.83
N ALA A 529 -0.03 -23.02 -12.72
CA ALA A 529 -0.90 -23.41 -11.62
C ALA A 529 -2.11 -22.47 -11.60
N GLU A 530 -3.31 -23.02 -11.77
CA GLU A 530 -4.55 -22.23 -11.74
C GLU A 530 -5.01 -21.88 -10.32
N ARG A 531 -4.48 -22.52 -9.26
CA ARG A 531 -5.24 -22.67 -8.01
C ARG A 531 -4.79 -21.87 -6.78
N HIS A 532 -3.56 -21.38 -6.71
CA HIS A 532 -3.12 -20.63 -5.53
C HIS A 532 -2.41 -19.34 -5.90
N HIS A 533 -2.99 -18.22 -5.46
CA HIS A 533 -2.27 -16.96 -5.35
C HIS A 533 -1.08 -17.19 -4.43
N PRO A 534 0.16 -16.91 -4.86
CA PRO A 534 1.28 -17.02 -3.95
C PRO A 534 1.11 -16.00 -2.84
N LEU A 535 0.80 -16.50 -1.65
CA LEU A 535 0.94 -15.74 -0.42
C LEU A 535 2.42 -15.73 -0.08
N PHE A 536 3.00 -14.54 -0.08
CA PHE A 536 4.36 -14.34 0.37
C PHE A 536 4.35 -14.08 1.87
N PRO A 537 5.32 -14.62 2.61
CA PRO A 537 5.55 -14.19 3.99
C PRO A 537 5.83 -12.68 4.04
N GLY A 538 5.36 -12.02 5.10
CA GLY A 538 5.39 -10.56 5.25
C GLY A 538 6.80 -9.94 5.29
N ASN A 539 7.84 -10.74 5.49
CA ASN A 539 9.23 -10.30 5.35
C ASN A 539 9.61 -9.99 3.89
N ASN A 540 8.82 -10.39 2.90
CA ASN A 540 8.97 -10.02 1.48
C ASN A 540 8.40 -8.63 1.18
N ILE A 541 8.58 -7.68 2.11
CA ILE A 541 8.04 -6.32 2.04
C ILE A 541 8.44 -5.55 0.76
N VAL A 542 9.52 -5.99 0.10
CA VAL A 542 9.94 -5.44 -1.19
C VAL A 542 8.88 -5.59 -2.28
N VAL A 543 8.01 -6.62 -2.20
CA VAL A 543 6.91 -6.82 -3.15
C VAL A 543 5.80 -5.77 -2.93
N VAL A 544 5.66 -5.29 -1.70
CA VAL A 544 4.73 -4.21 -1.32
C VAL A 544 5.31 -2.83 -1.68
N SER A 545 6.60 -2.59 -1.48
CA SER A 545 7.24 -1.28 -1.76
C SER A 545 7.12 -0.84 -3.21
N ILE A 546 7.22 -1.80 -4.13
CA ILE A 546 7.13 -1.62 -5.58
C ILE A 546 5.69 -1.70 -6.12
N ALA A 547 4.71 -1.78 -5.23
CA ALA A 547 3.30 -1.80 -5.55
C ALA A 547 2.80 -3.05 -6.32
N PHE A 548 3.46 -4.20 -6.24
CA PHE A 548 2.96 -5.44 -6.87
C PHE A 548 2.07 -6.26 -5.95
N GLY A 549 2.48 -6.41 -4.68
CA GLY A 549 1.67 -7.07 -3.66
C GLY A 549 1.11 -6.07 -2.65
N ARG A 550 0.24 -6.58 -1.78
CA ARG A 550 -0.33 -5.86 -0.61
C ARG A 550 -0.38 -6.80 0.58
N PHE A 551 -0.30 -6.24 1.78
CA PHE A 551 -0.64 -6.98 2.99
C PHE A 551 -2.15 -7.23 3.02
N ILE A 552 -2.54 -8.46 3.38
CA ILE A 552 -3.95 -8.87 3.49
C ILE A 552 -4.41 -9.06 4.94
N ASP A 553 -3.47 -9.02 5.89
CA ASP A 553 -3.75 -9.08 7.32
C ASP A 553 -3.29 -7.79 8.02
N ALA A 554 -3.75 -7.57 9.26
CA ALA A 554 -3.41 -6.37 10.04
C ALA A 554 -1.98 -6.39 10.59
N GLU A 555 -1.40 -7.59 10.80
CA GLU A 555 -0.07 -7.78 11.41
C GLU A 555 1.08 -7.84 10.39
N MET A 556 0.79 -7.69 9.10
CA MET A 556 1.74 -7.82 7.99
C MET A 556 2.42 -9.19 7.95
N LYS A 557 1.68 -10.27 8.19
CA LYS A 557 2.20 -11.65 8.12
C LYS A 557 2.19 -12.19 6.70
N GLU A 558 1.25 -11.76 5.88
CA GLU A 558 1.01 -12.29 4.54
C GLU A 558 0.86 -11.18 3.51
N ILE A 559 1.49 -11.38 2.36
CA ILE A 559 1.42 -10.50 1.21
C ILE A 559 0.79 -11.28 0.06
N ALA A 560 -0.33 -10.81 -0.46
CA ALA A 560 -0.95 -11.39 -1.64
C ALA A 560 -0.50 -10.64 -2.91
N PHE A 561 -0.26 -11.42 -3.96
CA PHE A 561 0.04 -10.94 -5.31
C PHE A 561 -0.94 -11.60 -6.30
N ASP A 562 -2.17 -11.10 -6.30
CA ASP A 562 -3.38 -11.68 -6.92
C ASP A 562 -4.20 -10.67 -7.74
N GLU A 563 -3.73 -9.44 -7.82
CA GLU A 563 -4.40 -8.35 -8.54
C GLU A 563 -4.08 -8.42 -10.03
N SER A 564 -5.13 -8.53 -10.86
CA SER A 564 -5.01 -8.72 -12.31
C SER A 564 -4.14 -7.67 -12.98
N MET A 565 -4.31 -6.41 -12.59
CA MET A 565 -3.61 -5.27 -13.19
C MET A 565 -2.09 -5.32 -12.96
N PRO A 566 -1.58 -5.40 -11.70
CA PRO A 566 -0.17 -5.65 -11.41
C PRO A 566 0.40 -6.88 -12.10
N VAL A 567 -0.29 -8.03 -12.04
CA VAL A 567 0.24 -9.30 -12.54
C VAL A 567 0.38 -9.26 -14.07
N VAL A 568 -0.65 -8.79 -14.78
CA VAL A 568 -0.63 -8.68 -16.25
C VAL A 568 0.34 -7.60 -16.70
N GLY A 569 0.38 -6.44 -16.03
CA GLY A 569 1.34 -5.37 -16.33
C GLY A 569 2.78 -5.83 -16.16
N PHE A 570 3.07 -6.62 -15.13
CA PHE A 570 4.39 -7.22 -14.94
C PHE A 570 4.73 -8.27 -16.01
N ALA A 571 3.79 -9.12 -16.37
CA ALA A 571 3.97 -10.09 -17.45
C ALA A 571 4.31 -9.40 -18.77
N GLN A 572 3.58 -8.33 -19.11
CA GLN A 572 3.84 -7.53 -20.30
C GLN A 572 5.20 -6.82 -20.23
N TRP A 573 5.54 -6.23 -19.08
CA TRP A 573 6.87 -5.63 -18.86
C TRP A 573 8.01 -6.64 -19.05
N LEU A 574 7.89 -7.86 -18.51
CA LEU A 574 8.87 -8.93 -18.72
C LEU A 574 9.09 -9.20 -20.21
N THR A 575 8.00 -9.26 -20.99
CA THR A 575 8.12 -9.48 -22.44
C THR A 575 8.76 -8.31 -23.19
N GLU A 576 8.52 -7.08 -22.76
CA GLU A 576 9.09 -5.87 -23.38
C GLU A 576 10.58 -5.71 -23.06
N VAL A 577 11.00 -5.93 -21.81
CA VAL A 577 12.41 -5.84 -21.41
C VAL A 577 13.25 -6.88 -22.14
N CYS A 578 12.73 -8.10 -22.29
CA CYS A 578 13.41 -9.10 -23.09
C CYS A 578 13.50 -8.70 -24.59
N SER A 579 12.61 -7.80 -25.07
CA SER A 579 12.56 -7.35 -26.48
C SER A 579 13.39 -6.08 -26.79
N ARG A 580 13.56 -5.13 -25.84
CA ARG A 580 14.12 -3.79 -26.12
C ARG A 580 15.65 -3.69 -26.03
N ASN A 581 16.34 -4.62 -25.38
CA ASN A 581 17.75 -4.43 -25.02
C ASN A 581 18.77 -4.81 -26.10
N LEU A 582 18.41 -5.08 -27.37
CA LEU A 582 19.40 -5.49 -28.39
C LEU A 582 19.19 -4.95 -29.82
N PRO A 583 20.29 -4.74 -30.58
CA PRO A 583 20.26 -4.40 -32.00
C PRO A 583 19.53 -5.46 -32.84
N TRP A 584 18.81 -4.97 -33.85
CA TRP A 584 17.69 -5.64 -34.51
C TRP A 584 17.98 -6.97 -35.24
N ASP A 585 19.25 -7.34 -35.45
CA ASP A 585 19.64 -8.58 -36.15
C ASP A 585 19.94 -9.78 -35.22
N PHE A 586 19.90 -9.60 -33.89
CA PHE A 586 20.16 -10.67 -32.89
C PHE A 586 18.89 -11.23 -32.21
N ASN A 587 17.71 -10.90 -32.74
CA ASN A 587 16.41 -10.89 -32.02
C ASN A 587 15.77 -12.23 -31.64
N ARG A 588 16.34 -13.40 -31.98
CA ARG A 588 15.73 -14.71 -31.63
C ARG A 588 16.52 -15.51 -30.61
N VAL A 589 17.85 -15.50 -30.69
CA VAL A 589 18.70 -16.30 -29.80
C VAL A 589 18.89 -15.60 -28.45
N VAL A 590 18.81 -14.27 -28.41
CA VAL A 590 19.09 -13.53 -27.17
C VAL A 590 17.84 -13.25 -26.32
N HIS A 591 16.62 -13.38 -26.87
CA HIS A 591 15.40 -13.38 -26.04
C HIS A 591 15.43 -14.52 -25.02
N VAL A 592 15.88 -15.70 -25.49
CA VAL A 592 16.05 -16.88 -24.66
C VAL A 592 17.28 -16.77 -23.79
N LYS A 593 18.43 -16.33 -24.33
CA LYS A 593 19.61 -16.10 -23.50
C LYS A 593 19.41 -14.98 -22.49
N ASN A 594 18.49 -14.04 -22.66
CA ASN A 594 18.17 -13.00 -21.68
C ASN A 594 17.10 -13.44 -20.71
N LEU A 595 16.09 -14.22 -21.10
CA LEU A 595 15.18 -14.84 -20.13
C LEU A 595 15.94 -15.84 -19.28
N LEU A 596 16.76 -16.68 -19.92
CA LEU A 596 17.74 -17.52 -19.26
C LEU A 596 18.69 -16.64 -18.47
N ALA A 597 19.48 -15.72 -19.03
CA ALA A 597 20.39 -14.86 -18.24
C ALA A 597 19.68 -14.12 -17.10
N CYS A 598 18.42 -13.75 -17.23
CA CYS A 598 17.60 -13.23 -16.15
C CYS A 598 17.35 -14.30 -15.07
N ILE A 599 16.91 -15.51 -15.46
CA ILE A 599 16.86 -16.70 -14.60
C ILE A 599 18.25 -17.01 -14.00
N GLN A 600 19.35 -16.81 -14.75
CA GLN A 600 20.73 -17.16 -14.39
C GLN A 600 21.38 -16.15 -13.45
N GLN A 601 21.07 -14.86 -13.62
CA GLN A 601 21.58 -13.75 -12.81
C GLN A 601 20.77 -13.54 -11.52
N THR A 602 19.65 -14.26 -11.36
CA THR A 602 18.85 -14.26 -10.11
C THR A 602 18.76 -15.62 -9.42
N PRO A 603 19.87 -16.22 -8.95
CA PRO A 603 19.81 -17.32 -7.99
C PRO A 603 19.25 -16.82 -6.64
N PRO A 604 18.45 -17.64 -5.92
CA PRO A 604 18.06 -19.01 -6.27
C PRO A 604 16.62 -19.05 -6.78
N LEU A 605 16.38 -19.17 -8.09
CA LEU A 605 15.05 -19.63 -8.53
C LEU A 605 14.85 -20.99 -7.88
N THR A 606 13.75 -21.13 -7.13
CA THR A 606 13.39 -22.44 -6.60
C THR A 606 13.25 -23.37 -7.80
N SER A 607 13.76 -24.60 -7.68
CA SER A 607 13.67 -25.58 -8.78
C SER A 607 12.23 -25.76 -9.26
N LYS A 608 11.24 -25.52 -8.38
CA LYS A 608 9.80 -25.45 -8.68
C LYS A 608 9.41 -24.34 -9.65
N ALA A 609 9.83 -23.10 -9.42
CA ALA A 609 9.52 -21.99 -10.34
C ALA A 609 10.12 -22.26 -11.73
N PHE A 610 11.27 -22.92 -11.75
CA PHE A 610 11.91 -23.35 -12.98
C PHE A 610 11.16 -24.50 -13.67
N ALA A 611 10.78 -25.53 -12.92
CA ALA A 611 9.99 -26.65 -13.41
C ALA A 611 8.64 -26.19 -13.98
N ALA A 612 8.01 -25.19 -13.36
CA ALA A 612 6.83 -24.52 -13.89
C ALA A 612 7.10 -23.89 -15.26
N CYS A 613 8.17 -23.11 -15.36
CA CYS A 613 8.60 -22.51 -16.62
C CYS A 613 8.80 -23.59 -17.71
N LEU A 614 9.53 -24.67 -17.40
CA LEU A 614 9.73 -25.81 -18.30
C LEU A 614 8.42 -26.49 -18.71
N ALA A 615 7.51 -26.73 -17.77
CA ALA A 615 6.22 -27.35 -18.04
C ALA A 615 5.46 -26.57 -19.13
N PHE A 616 5.45 -25.24 -19.06
CA PHE A 616 4.83 -24.40 -20.07
C PHE A 616 5.47 -24.57 -21.46
N TYR A 617 6.81 -24.57 -21.54
CA TYR A 617 7.52 -24.72 -22.82
C TYR A 617 7.39 -26.13 -23.40
N LEU A 618 7.48 -27.17 -22.56
CA LEU A 618 7.30 -28.56 -22.96
C LEU A 618 5.86 -28.80 -23.43
N ALA A 619 4.86 -28.23 -22.74
CA ALA A 619 3.46 -28.27 -23.18
C ALA A 619 3.31 -27.79 -24.62
N ARG A 620 4.01 -26.69 -24.95
CA ARG A 620 4.00 -26.10 -26.28
C ARG A 620 4.81 -26.91 -27.28
N ALA A 621 5.99 -27.37 -26.91
CA ALA A 621 6.85 -28.19 -27.75
C ALA A 621 6.12 -29.41 -28.28
N PHE A 622 5.42 -30.12 -27.40
CA PHE A 622 4.70 -31.32 -27.76
C PHE A 622 3.36 -31.08 -28.48
N THR A 623 2.99 -29.83 -28.77
CA THR A 623 1.82 -29.54 -29.63
C THR A 623 2.07 -29.78 -31.11
N SER A 624 3.34 -29.76 -31.56
CA SER A 624 3.73 -30.07 -32.94
C SER A 624 4.12 -31.52 -33.16
N GLU A 625 3.87 -32.38 -32.17
CA GLU A 625 4.25 -33.81 -32.17
C GLU A 625 5.72 -34.07 -32.59
N PRO A 626 6.70 -33.36 -31.99
CA PRO A 626 8.11 -33.50 -32.32
C PRO A 626 8.60 -34.91 -31.97
N THR A 627 9.71 -35.34 -32.58
CA THR A 627 10.37 -36.56 -32.11
C THR A 627 11.00 -36.31 -30.74
N LEU A 628 11.16 -37.34 -29.91
CA LEU A 628 11.83 -37.16 -28.62
C LEU A 628 13.27 -36.69 -28.78
N SER A 629 13.97 -37.14 -29.83
CA SER A 629 15.32 -36.68 -30.16
C SER A 629 15.40 -35.22 -30.62
N ASP A 630 14.29 -34.63 -31.07
CA ASP A 630 14.23 -33.20 -31.34
C ASP A 630 14.22 -32.37 -30.06
N ILE A 631 13.77 -32.94 -28.93
CA ILE A 631 13.61 -32.24 -27.64
C ILE A 631 14.69 -32.64 -26.63
N PHE A 632 15.14 -33.89 -26.67
CA PHE A 632 16.06 -34.48 -25.71
C PHE A 632 17.29 -35.08 -26.41
N SER A 633 18.46 -34.87 -25.83
CA SER A 633 19.73 -35.50 -26.22
C SER A 633 19.93 -36.80 -25.44
N PHE A 634 20.00 -37.94 -26.12
CA PHE A 634 20.12 -39.26 -25.50
C PHE A 634 21.57 -39.74 -25.44
N ALA A 635 21.90 -40.50 -24.40
CA ALA A 635 23.17 -41.22 -24.32
C ALA A 635 23.26 -42.30 -25.42
N VAL A 636 24.47 -42.60 -25.90
CA VAL A 636 24.69 -43.69 -26.86
C VAL A 636 24.68 -45.05 -26.13
N PRO A 637 23.96 -46.08 -26.63
CA PRO A 637 23.19 -46.09 -27.88
C PRO A 637 21.81 -45.42 -27.76
N ILE A 638 21.49 -44.56 -28.72
CA ILE A 638 20.20 -43.86 -28.78
C ILE A 638 19.06 -44.88 -28.95
N PRO A 639 18.05 -44.91 -28.07
CA PRO A 639 16.95 -45.85 -28.20
C PRO A 639 16.15 -45.62 -29.49
N ALA A 640 15.79 -46.69 -30.21
CA ALA A 640 15.05 -46.56 -31.47
C ALA A 640 13.71 -45.82 -31.35
N TRP A 641 13.09 -45.86 -30.17
CA TRP A 641 11.84 -45.16 -29.88
C TRP A 641 12.03 -43.65 -29.64
N ALA A 642 13.25 -43.17 -29.42
CA ALA A 642 13.54 -41.74 -29.31
C ALA A 642 13.31 -41.00 -30.64
N MET A 643 13.38 -41.71 -31.77
CA MET A 643 13.12 -41.17 -33.10
C MET A 643 11.61 -41.10 -33.44
N GLN A 644 10.73 -41.55 -32.54
CA GLN A 644 9.29 -41.46 -32.76
C GLN A 644 8.76 -40.09 -32.35
N SER A 645 7.78 -39.60 -33.09
CA SER A 645 6.95 -38.45 -32.68
C SER A 645 6.26 -38.74 -31.36
N ALA A 646 6.24 -37.75 -30.49
CA ALA A 646 5.63 -37.81 -29.18
C ALA A 646 4.63 -36.67 -28.99
N LYS A 647 3.51 -36.97 -28.36
CA LYS A 647 2.52 -35.96 -27.93
C LYS A 647 2.40 -35.97 -26.41
N LEU A 648 2.19 -34.80 -25.82
CA LEU A 648 1.93 -34.68 -24.39
C LEU A 648 0.54 -35.22 -24.09
N VAL A 649 0.44 -36.02 -23.04
CA VAL A 649 -0.82 -36.67 -22.70
C VAL A 649 -1.19 -36.49 -21.24
N MET A 650 -2.49 -36.38 -21.00
CA MET A 650 -3.03 -36.39 -19.65
C MET A 650 -3.33 -37.83 -19.27
N PRO A 651 -2.81 -38.30 -18.14
CA PRO A 651 -3.03 -39.68 -17.75
C PRO A 651 -4.50 -39.83 -17.30
N ASN A 652 -5.19 -40.88 -17.78
CA ASN A 652 -6.65 -41.04 -17.70
C ASN A 652 -7.03 -42.42 -17.15
N ALA A 653 -7.80 -42.45 -16.06
CA ALA A 653 -8.16 -43.66 -15.33
C ALA A 653 -9.08 -44.64 -16.09
N ALA A 654 -9.88 -44.18 -17.06
CA ALA A 654 -10.98 -44.98 -17.62
C ALA A 654 -10.74 -45.59 -19.01
N SER A 655 -9.92 -44.97 -19.87
CA SER A 655 -9.81 -45.37 -21.29
C SER A 655 -8.38 -45.50 -21.82
N GLY A 656 -7.37 -45.35 -20.96
CA GLY A 656 -6.05 -45.00 -21.43
C GLY A 656 -6.03 -43.53 -21.85
N VAL A 657 -4.98 -42.84 -21.42
CA VAL A 657 -4.38 -41.64 -22.01
C VAL A 657 -5.30 -40.77 -22.89
N ALA A 658 -5.70 -39.59 -22.40
CA ALA A 658 -6.40 -38.60 -23.23
C ALA A 658 -5.38 -37.65 -23.88
N PRO A 659 -5.45 -37.39 -25.20
CA PRO A 659 -4.59 -36.40 -25.83
C PRO A 659 -4.83 -35.04 -25.19
N HIS A 660 -3.74 -34.32 -24.90
CA HIS A 660 -3.83 -32.96 -24.41
C HIS A 660 -4.36 -32.05 -25.53
N SER A 661 -5.55 -31.46 -25.34
CA SER A 661 -6.12 -30.55 -26.33
C SER A 661 -5.28 -29.27 -26.44
N ASN A 662 -4.96 -28.83 -27.66
CA ASN A 662 -4.27 -27.56 -27.88
C ASN A 662 -5.30 -26.45 -28.23
N PRO A 663 -5.36 -25.33 -27.48
CA PRO A 663 -4.61 -25.02 -26.26
C PRO A 663 -5.17 -25.72 -25.00
N PRO A 664 -4.36 -25.85 -23.93
CA PRO A 664 -4.81 -26.38 -22.66
C PRO A 664 -6.06 -25.64 -22.19
N VAL A 665 -7.12 -26.37 -21.87
CA VAL A 665 -8.28 -25.84 -21.13
C VAL A 665 -8.11 -26.29 -19.68
N GLY A 666 -7.33 -25.55 -18.89
CA GLY A 666 -7.06 -25.93 -17.50
C GLY A 666 -5.63 -25.66 -17.03
N PRO A 667 -5.31 -26.05 -15.78
CA PRO A 667 -3.98 -25.90 -15.21
C PRO A 667 -3.01 -26.83 -15.94
N LEU A 668 -1.81 -26.33 -16.21
CA LEU A 668 -0.76 -27.15 -16.80
C LEU A 668 -0.08 -28.03 -15.75
N VAL A 669 0.01 -27.54 -14.52
CA VAL A 669 0.79 -28.17 -13.45
C VAL A 669 -0.07 -28.37 -12.21
N THR A 670 -0.01 -29.58 -11.65
CA THR A 670 -0.33 -29.83 -10.24
C THR A 670 0.92 -29.61 -9.40
N SER A 671 0.90 -28.66 -8.47
CA SER A 671 1.94 -28.54 -7.45
C SER A 671 1.58 -29.43 -6.27
N ALA A 672 2.30 -30.55 -6.12
CA ALA A 672 2.11 -31.45 -5.00
C ALA A 672 2.75 -30.86 -3.73
N HIS A 673 2.04 -30.96 -2.62
CA HIS A 673 2.47 -30.57 -1.28
C HIS A 673 2.89 -31.76 -0.44
N SER A 674 2.38 -32.94 -0.79
CA SER A 674 2.73 -34.22 -0.20
C SER A 674 3.07 -35.23 -1.29
N VAL A 675 3.63 -36.36 -0.89
CA VAL A 675 3.81 -37.46 -1.83
C VAL A 675 2.47 -38.10 -2.20
N ASP A 676 1.50 -38.12 -1.29
CA ASP A 676 0.17 -38.63 -1.59
C ASP A 676 -0.47 -37.83 -2.74
N ASP A 677 -0.19 -36.52 -2.84
CA ASP A 677 -0.66 -35.70 -3.96
C ASP A 677 -0.02 -36.13 -5.28
N VAL A 678 1.27 -36.50 -5.28
CA VAL A 678 1.98 -37.02 -6.46
C VAL A 678 1.39 -38.36 -6.88
N VAL A 679 1.18 -39.28 -5.91
CA VAL A 679 0.57 -40.58 -6.15
C VAL A 679 -0.85 -40.41 -6.67
N ALA A 680 -1.63 -39.52 -6.07
CA ALA A 680 -2.99 -39.26 -6.49
C ALA A 680 -3.08 -38.57 -7.86
N TRP A 681 -2.09 -37.75 -8.23
CA TRP A 681 -1.93 -37.24 -9.59
C TRP A 681 -1.63 -38.38 -10.58
N MET A 682 -0.68 -39.29 -10.24
CA MET A 682 -0.35 -40.47 -11.05
C MET A 682 -1.52 -41.47 -11.17
N GLU A 683 -2.33 -41.62 -10.11
CA GLU A 683 -3.51 -42.50 -10.07
C GLU A 683 -4.78 -41.83 -10.60
N HIS A 684 -4.74 -40.52 -10.85
CA HIS A 684 -5.86 -39.68 -11.28
C HIS A 684 -7.00 -39.61 -10.27
N ALA A 685 -6.69 -39.75 -8.98
CA ALA A 685 -7.67 -39.79 -7.91
C ALA A 685 -8.35 -38.43 -7.69
N HIS A 686 -7.67 -37.31 -7.97
CA HIS A 686 -8.17 -35.97 -7.64
C HIS A 686 -9.11 -35.33 -8.66
N GLY A 687 -9.45 -35.98 -9.78
CA GLY A 687 -10.24 -35.34 -10.84
C GLY A 687 -9.52 -34.19 -11.58
N ASP A 688 -8.42 -33.69 -11.01
CA ASP A 688 -7.52 -32.69 -11.57
C ASP A 688 -6.68 -33.29 -12.70
N ARG A 689 -6.98 -32.88 -13.93
CA ARG A 689 -6.34 -33.37 -15.15
C ARG A 689 -5.25 -32.40 -15.61
N THR A 690 -4.16 -32.31 -14.86
CA THR A 690 -3.00 -31.53 -15.30
C THR A 690 -1.98 -32.45 -16.00
N PRO A 691 -1.38 -32.02 -17.12
CA PRO A 691 -0.38 -32.83 -17.82
C PRO A 691 0.98 -32.90 -17.13
N PHE A 692 1.26 -32.00 -16.18
CA PHE A 692 2.50 -31.97 -15.41
C PHE A 692 2.23 -32.01 -13.91
N CYS A 693 3.16 -32.57 -13.15
CA CYS A 693 3.21 -32.49 -11.69
C CYS A 693 4.57 -31.97 -11.24
N ILE A 694 4.58 -30.99 -10.34
CA ILE A 694 5.76 -30.53 -9.61
C ILE A 694 5.68 -31.12 -8.20
N PRO A 695 6.52 -32.11 -7.86
CA PRO A 695 6.53 -32.73 -6.54
C PRO A 695 6.79 -31.76 -5.36
N ALA A 696 6.38 -32.18 -4.17
CA ALA A 696 6.81 -31.53 -2.94
C ALA A 696 8.33 -31.71 -2.79
N SER A 697 9.05 -30.64 -2.45
CA SER A 697 10.51 -30.66 -2.39
C SER A 697 10.96 -31.37 -1.11
N GLU A 698 11.22 -32.67 -1.21
CA GLU A 698 12.16 -33.38 -0.33
C GLU A 698 13.49 -33.51 -1.08
N ALA A 699 14.62 -33.55 -0.37
CA ALA A 699 15.98 -33.43 -0.93
C ALA A 699 16.31 -34.41 -2.09
N VAL A 700 15.49 -35.44 -2.32
CA VAL A 700 15.69 -36.53 -3.31
C VAL A 700 14.45 -36.73 -4.20
N THR A 701 13.80 -35.65 -4.64
CA THR A 701 12.59 -35.73 -5.50
C THR A 701 12.82 -35.06 -6.87
N PRO A 702 12.22 -35.58 -7.96
CA PRO A 702 12.27 -34.93 -9.26
C PRO A 702 11.53 -33.59 -9.20
N ASP A 703 11.94 -32.64 -10.04
CA ASP A 703 11.34 -31.31 -10.06
C ASP A 703 10.11 -31.24 -10.96
N LEU A 704 10.03 -32.14 -11.96
CA LEU A 704 8.91 -32.19 -12.90
C LEU A 704 8.61 -33.64 -13.35
N LEU A 705 7.33 -33.99 -13.34
CA LEU A 705 6.79 -35.27 -13.78
C LEU A 705 5.73 -35.04 -14.87
N PHE A 706 5.74 -35.85 -15.93
CA PHE A 706 4.72 -35.81 -16.99
C PHE A 706 4.73 -37.11 -17.82
N SER A 707 3.72 -37.31 -18.67
CA SER A 707 3.62 -38.48 -19.56
C SER A 707 3.53 -38.07 -21.02
N LEU A 708 4.17 -38.83 -21.89
CA LEU A 708 4.13 -38.70 -23.35
C LEU A 708 3.55 -39.97 -23.98
N GLU A 709 2.86 -39.83 -25.11
CA GLU A 709 2.44 -40.97 -25.95
C GLU A 709 3.19 -40.89 -27.28
N LEU A 710 3.86 -41.97 -27.65
CA LEU A 710 4.58 -42.08 -28.92
C LEU A 710 3.62 -42.42 -30.07
N SER A 711 4.09 -42.25 -31.30
CA SER A 711 3.34 -42.58 -32.52
C SER A 711 2.84 -44.03 -32.60
N ASP A 712 3.49 -44.97 -31.90
CA ASP A 712 3.08 -46.37 -31.82
C ASP A 712 2.11 -46.69 -30.66
N GLY A 713 1.67 -45.67 -29.91
CA GLY A 713 0.80 -45.80 -28.73
C GLY A 713 1.51 -46.18 -27.44
N THR A 714 2.85 -46.30 -27.45
CA THR A 714 3.67 -46.49 -26.24
C THR A 714 3.56 -45.27 -25.34
N GLU A 715 3.37 -45.50 -24.04
CA GLU A 715 3.37 -44.44 -23.02
C GLU A 715 4.79 -44.32 -22.41
N VAL A 716 5.30 -43.09 -22.32
CA VAL A 716 6.59 -42.76 -21.73
C VAL A 716 6.38 -41.82 -20.55
N SER A 717 6.62 -42.29 -19.34
CA SER A 717 6.64 -41.45 -18.14
C SER A 717 7.98 -40.73 -18.06
N VAL A 718 7.95 -39.41 -18.01
CA VAL A 718 9.14 -38.56 -17.93
C VAL A 718 9.35 -38.10 -16.51
N VAL A 719 10.52 -38.42 -15.96
CA VAL A 719 10.98 -37.99 -14.64
C VAL A 719 12.12 -37.01 -14.86
N MET A 720 11.87 -35.73 -14.60
CA MET A 720 12.80 -34.66 -14.91
C MET A 720 13.36 -34.01 -13.64
N ARG A 721 14.69 -33.96 -13.56
CA ARG A 721 15.45 -33.19 -12.58
C ARG A 721 15.93 -31.89 -13.23
N VAL A 722 15.74 -30.80 -12.52
CA VAL A 722 16.24 -29.47 -12.91
C VAL A 722 17.42 -29.15 -12.01
N SER A 723 18.62 -29.10 -12.60
CA SER A 723 19.80 -28.70 -11.84
C SER A 723 19.85 -27.16 -11.73
N PRO A 724 19.75 -26.58 -10.51
CA PRO A 724 19.96 -25.16 -10.31
C PRO A 724 21.44 -24.81 -10.56
N MET A 725 21.69 -23.60 -11.04
CA MET A 725 22.98 -23.18 -11.60
C MET A 725 24.16 -23.18 -10.62
N LYS A 726 25.40 -23.18 -11.16
CA LYS A 726 26.70 -23.13 -10.45
C LYS A 726 27.09 -24.33 -9.60
N SER A 727 26.56 -25.49 -9.93
CA SER A 727 27.10 -26.74 -9.46
C SER A 727 28.44 -26.95 -10.20
N ASP A 728 29.59 -26.87 -9.52
CA ASP A 728 30.87 -27.34 -10.10
C ASP A 728 30.61 -28.77 -10.64
N GLY A 729 31.23 -29.21 -11.75
CA GLY A 729 30.81 -30.44 -12.46
C GLY A 729 30.66 -31.73 -11.61
N GLY A 730 31.14 -31.75 -10.36
CA GLY A 730 30.85 -32.79 -9.36
C GLY A 730 29.42 -32.77 -8.80
N ASP A 731 28.78 -31.62 -8.63
CA ASP A 731 27.40 -31.52 -8.15
C ASP A 731 26.38 -31.98 -9.21
N LEU A 732 26.72 -31.88 -10.50
CA LEU A 732 25.87 -32.42 -11.57
C LEU A 732 25.79 -33.95 -11.52
N LEU A 733 26.91 -34.61 -11.20
CA LEU A 733 26.93 -36.06 -10.98
C LEU A 733 26.14 -36.44 -9.73
N ALA A 734 26.16 -35.62 -8.68
CA ALA A 734 25.33 -35.82 -7.49
C ALA A 734 23.83 -35.63 -7.81
N ASP A 735 23.45 -34.58 -8.56
CA ASP A 735 22.07 -34.38 -9.04
C ASP A 735 21.58 -35.54 -9.92
N LEU A 736 22.50 -36.11 -10.70
CA LEU A 736 22.25 -37.29 -11.52
C LEU A 736 22.11 -38.56 -10.70
N ASP A 737 22.96 -38.75 -9.70
CA ASP A 737 22.86 -39.84 -8.75
C ASP A 737 21.56 -39.72 -7.95
N ASP A 738 21.12 -38.52 -7.57
CA ASP A 738 19.84 -38.27 -6.90
C ASP A 738 18.64 -38.59 -7.82
N ALA A 739 18.69 -38.16 -9.08
CA ALA A 739 17.68 -38.52 -10.08
C ALA A 739 17.66 -40.03 -10.36
N ARG A 740 18.83 -40.68 -10.30
CA ARG A 740 18.99 -42.12 -10.43
C ARG A 740 18.44 -42.86 -9.23
N LEU A 741 18.75 -42.39 -8.01
CA LEU A 741 18.26 -42.85 -6.72
C LEU A 741 16.72 -42.82 -6.69
N PHE A 742 16.09 -41.76 -7.22
CA PHE A 742 14.63 -41.66 -7.26
C PHE A 742 13.93 -42.74 -8.10
N CYS A 743 14.62 -43.35 -9.07
CA CYS A 743 14.01 -44.33 -9.98
C CYS A 743 14.60 -45.74 -9.84
N ASP A 744 15.52 -45.96 -8.90
CA ASP A 744 16.16 -47.26 -8.67
C ASP A 744 15.39 -48.04 -7.59
N PRO A 745 14.68 -49.12 -7.95
CA PRO A 745 13.94 -49.94 -6.99
C PRO A 745 14.83 -50.60 -5.91
N GLU A 746 16.15 -50.69 -6.14
CA GLU A 746 17.10 -51.33 -5.22
C GLU A 746 17.76 -50.36 -4.25
N HIS A 747 17.76 -49.05 -4.53
CA HIS A 747 18.33 -48.06 -3.61
C HIS A 747 17.33 -47.73 -2.50
N GLY A 748 17.64 -48.21 -1.29
CA GLY A 748 16.81 -48.20 -0.10
C GLY A 748 16.52 -46.82 0.51
N VAL A 749 15.84 -45.94 -0.22
CA VAL A 749 14.99 -44.93 0.44
C VAL A 749 13.78 -45.71 0.95
N ASP A 750 13.79 -46.11 2.22
CA ASP A 750 12.75 -46.97 2.84
C ASP A 750 11.40 -46.25 3.03
N SER A 751 11.12 -45.23 2.22
CA SER A 751 9.84 -44.58 2.20
C SER A 751 8.88 -45.44 1.38
N ALA A 752 7.79 -45.88 2.02
CA ALA A 752 6.74 -46.67 1.38
C ALA A 752 6.18 -46.00 0.11
N TRP A 753 6.29 -44.67 0.03
CA TRP A 753 5.85 -43.88 -1.12
C TRP A 753 6.73 -44.08 -2.35
N HIS A 754 8.05 -44.20 -2.20
CA HIS A 754 8.98 -44.34 -3.32
C HIS A 754 8.75 -45.68 -4.01
N LYS A 755 8.54 -46.74 -3.23
CA LYS A 755 8.11 -48.06 -3.72
C LYS A 755 6.80 -47.96 -4.49
N ARG A 756 5.80 -47.23 -3.97
CA ARG A 756 4.50 -47.03 -4.65
C ARG A 756 4.62 -46.20 -5.93
N ALA A 757 5.41 -45.14 -5.95
CA ALA A 757 5.67 -44.34 -7.15
C ALA A 757 6.38 -45.17 -8.23
N ILE A 758 7.37 -45.98 -7.85
CA ILE A 758 8.04 -46.92 -8.75
C ILE A 758 7.08 -47.99 -9.25
N GLU A 759 6.20 -48.54 -8.41
CA GLU A 759 5.16 -49.49 -8.81
C GLU A 759 4.17 -48.87 -9.81
N LEU A 760 3.85 -47.58 -9.68
CA LEU A 760 2.98 -46.85 -10.61
C LEU A 760 3.68 -46.53 -11.94
N LEU A 761 4.97 -46.17 -11.89
CA LEU A 761 5.81 -45.95 -13.07
C LEU A 761 6.13 -47.25 -13.80
N ASN A 762 6.25 -48.37 -13.07
CA ASN A 762 6.58 -49.70 -13.57
C ASN A 762 5.56 -50.75 -13.08
N PRO A 763 4.29 -50.72 -13.54
CA PRO A 763 3.29 -51.65 -13.06
C PRO A 763 3.74 -53.09 -13.36
N PRO A 764 3.76 -53.99 -12.35
CA PRO A 764 4.17 -55.37 -12.57
C PRO A 764 3.28 -56.00 -13.63
N ARG A 765 3.88 -56.73 -14.58
CA ARG A 765 3.17 -57.46 -15.64
C ARG A 765 2.15 -58.41 -15.01
N ARG A 766 0.90 -57.95 -14.84
CA ARG A 766 -0.19 -58.77 -14.29
C ARG A 766 -0.37 -59.98 -15.19
N SER A 767 -0.14 -61.16 -14.64
CA SER A 767 -0.24 -62.41 -15.37
C SER A 767 -1.71 -62.66 -15.77
N LYS A 768 -1.96 -62.63 -17.09
CA LYS A 768 -3.06 -63.31 -17.80
C LYS A 768 -4.47 -63.14 -17.21
N ARG A 769 -5.08 -61.95 -17.36
CA ARG A 769 -6.54 -61.89 -17.62
C ARG A 769 -6.76 -61.98 -19.13
N LYS A 770 -7.33 -63.10 -19.59
CA LYS A 770 -7.69 -63.32 -20.99
C LYS A 770 -8.85 -62.40 -21.36
N SER A 771 -8.75 -61.77 -22.53
CA SER A 771 -9.72 -60.88 -23.17
C SER A 771 -9.81 -59.44 -22.62
N GLN A 772 -8.81 -58.63 -22.96
CA GLN A 772 -8.97 -57.25 -23.45
C GLN A 772 -7.57 -56.80 -23.92
N SER A 773 -7.53 -55.86 -24.87
CA SER A 773 -6.34 -55.29 -25.52
C SER A 773 -5.06 -55.32 -24.67
N HIS A 774 -3.94 -55.77 -25.24
CA HIS A 774 -2.64 -55.73 -24.57
C HIS A 774 -2.44 -54.35 -23.92
N PRO A 775 -2.12 -54.27 -22.61
CA PRO A 775 -1.87 -52.98 -21.98
C PRO A 775 -0.71 -52.29 -22.71
N PRO A 776 -0.79 -50.97 -22.92
CA PRO A 776 0.27 -50.22 -23.59
C PRO A 776 1.61 -50.47 -22.88
N VAL A 777 2.67 -50.62 -23.68
CA VAL A 777 4.02 -50.71 -23.14
C VAL A 777 4.33 -49.39 -22.46
N ARG A 778 4.63 -49.42 -21.16
CA ARG A 778 5.10 -48.26 -20.40
C ARG A 778 6.61 -48.24 -20.35
N ARG A 779 7.19 -47.08 -20.63
CA ARG A 779 8.63 -46.81 -20.52
C ARG A 779 8.86 -45.64 -19.57
N VAL A 780 10.06 -45.56 -18.99
CA VAL A 780 10.45 -44.43 -18.15
C VAL A 780 11.63 -43.72 -18.79
N LEU A 781 11.50 -42.40 -18.98
CA LEU A 781 12.56 -41.52 -19.47
C LEU A 781 13.03 -40.62 -18.32
N ARG A 782 14.30 -40.74 -17.94
CA ARG A 782 14.92 -39.86 -16.95
C ARG A 782 15.58 -38.70 -17.68
N VAL A 783 15.23 -37.48 -17.31
CA VAL A 783 15.73 -36.27 -17.96
C VAL A 783 16.44 -35.39 -16.97
N VAL A 784 17.63 -34.92 -17.32
CA VAL A 784 18.26 -33.78 -16.65
C VAL A 784 18.17 -32.55 -17.52
N ALA A 785 17.65 -31.48 -16.95
CA ALA A 785 17.62 -30.17 -17.58
C ALA A 785 18.66 -29.26 -16.91
N SER A 786 19.58 -28.72 -17.72
CA SER A 786 20.55 -27.69 -17.32
C SER A 786 20.69 -26.63 -18.40
N PHE A 787 21.04 -25.41 -17.99
CA PHE A 787 21.02 -24.21 -18.83
C PHE A 787 22.37 -23.51 -18.99
N GLU A 788 23.36 -23.85 -18.17
CA GLU A 788 24.68 -23.22 -18.21
C GLU A 788 25.65 -23.98 -19.14
N ASN A 789 25.55 -25.31 -19.13
CA ASN A 789 26.46 -26.17 -19.85
C ASN A 789 25.67 -27.12 -20.75
N GLN A 790 26.12 -27.27 -21.98
CA GLN A 790 25.69 -28.37 -22.84
C GLN A 790 26.17 -29.66 -22.16
N ILE A 791 25.29 -30.32 -21.42
CA ILE A 791 25.60 -31.61 -20.82
C ILE A 791 25.69 -32.61 -21.97
N ASP A 792 26.88 -33.18 -22.18
CA ASP A 792 27.02 -34.30 -23.08
C ASP A 792 26.19 -35.46 -22.51
N ALA A 793 25.16 -35.88 -23.24
CA ALA A 793 24.29 -36.97 -22.82
C ALA A 793 25.07 -38.28 -22.60
N ASN A 794 26.27 -38.44 -23.17
CA ASN A 794 27.12 -39.60 -22.91
C ASN A 794 27.69 -39.65 -21.48
N VAL A 795 27.69 -38.53 -20.75
CA VAL A 795 28.03 -38.52 -19.31
C VAL A 795 27.00 -39.36 -18.52
N LEU A 796 25.79 -39.53 -19.07
CA LEU A 796 24.72 -40.34 -18.48
C LEU A 796 24.88 -41.84 -18.72
N ALA A 797 25.79 -42.25 -19.62
CA ALA A 797 26.01 -43.64 -20.00
C ALA A 797 26.74 -44.41 -18.88
N THR A 798 26.05 -44.73 -17.79
CA THR A 798 26.52 -45.64 -16.74
C THR A 798 26.01 -47.07 -16.96
N THR A 799 26.77 -48.05 -16.47
CA THR A 799 26.90 -49.41 -17.02
C THR A 799 25.77 -50.42 -16.74
N THR A 800 24.59 -50.02 -16.26
CA THR A 800 23.51 -50.97 -15.97
C THR A 800 22.13 -50.40 -16.27
N GLU A 801 21.82 -50.20 -17.55
CA GLU A 801 20.47 -49.82 -17.97
C GLU A 801 19.66 -51.04 -18.42
N THR A 802 18.45 -51.17 -17.87
CA THR A 802 17.46 -52.09 -18.43
C THR A 802 16.87 -51.47 -19.70
N PRO A 803 16.53 -52.25 -20.74
CA PRO A 803 15.99 -51.72 -22.00
C PRO A 803 14.65 -50.96 -21.88
N ALA A 804 14.06 -50.88 -20.69
CA ALA A 804 12.84 -50.14 -20.39
C ALA A 804 13.08 -48.72 -19.85
N MET A 805 14.31 -48.39 -19.45
CA MET A 805 14.71 -47.08 -18.94
C MET A 805 15.75 -46.45 -19.86
N ALA A 806 15.58 -45.17 -20.18
CA ALA A 806 16.59 -44.39 -20.89
C ALA A 806 16.86 -43.09 -20.15
N GLN A 807 18.07 -42.57 -20.35
CA GLN A 807 18.52 -41.29 -19.83
C GLN A 807 18.72 -40.30 -20.97
N ALA A 808 18.30 -39.06 -20.73
CA ALA A 808 18.49 -37.97 -21.67
C ALA A 808 18.75 -36.63 -20.97
N VAL A 809 19.28 -35.69 -21.73
CA VAL A 809 19.43 -34.29 -21.35
C VAL A 809 18.42 -33.48 -22.15
N LEU A 810 17.79 -32.46 -21.57
CA LEU A 810 17.01 -31.50 -22.35
C LEU A 810 17.92 -30.79 -23.38
N CYS A 811 17.60 -30.91 -24.67
CA CYS A 811 18.40 -30.30 -25.72
C CYS A 811 18.28 -28.77 -25.65
N GLN A 812 19.37 -28.09 -25.30
CA GLN A 812 19.39 -26.66 -25.11
C GLN A 812 19.03 -25.89 -26.40
N ASP A 813 19.48 -26.36 -27.56
CA ASP A 813 19.16 -25.75 -28.85
C ASP A 813 17.67 -25.89 -29.18
N ALA A 814 17.10 -27.07 -28.92
CA ALA A 814 15.67 -27.29 -29.08
C ALA A 814 14.86 -26.37 -28.17
N PHE A 815 15.25 -26.26 -26.90
CA PHE A 815 14.63 -25.36 -25.96
C PHE A 815 14.74 -23.89 -26.40
N HIS A 816 15.92 -23.46 -26.87
CA HIS A 816 16.09 -22.12 -27.44
C HIS A 816 15.19 -21.87 -28.65
N HIS A 817 15.05 -22.85 -29.54
CA HIS A 817 14.14 -22.73 -30.68
C HIS A 817 12.68 -22.62 -30.26
N LEU A 818 12.24 -23.41 -29.27
CA LEU A 818 10.89 -23.38 -28.72
C LEU A 818 10.56 -22.03 -28.08
N MET A 819 11.49 -21.53 -27.27
CA MET A 819 11.41 -20.23 -26.62
C MET A 819 11.33 -19.09 -27.63
N ALA A 820 12.13 -19.14 -28.69
CA ALA A 820 12.14 -18.12 -29.75
C ALA A 820 10.90 -18.18 -30.66
N ALA A 821 10.25 -19.35 -30.76
CA ALA A 821 9.05 -19.54 -31.56
C ALA A 821 7.77 -19.05 -30.87
N LEU A 822 7.79 -18.85 -29.54
CA LEU A 822 6.60 -18.44 -28.80
C LEU A 822 6.38 -16.93 -28.89
N PRO A 823 5.21 -16.49 -29.42
CA PRO A 823 4.85 -15.08 -29.38
C PRO A 823 4.74 -14.62 -27.92
N THR A 824 5.45 -13.55 -27.56
CA THR A 824 5.33 -12.91 -26.24
C THR A 824 3.89 -12.57 -25.88
N SER A 825 3.07 -12.21 -26.87
CA SER A 825 1.63 -11.97 -26.69
C SER A 825 0.86 -13.20 -26.18
N LEU A 826 1.31 -14.41 -26.51
CA LEU A 826 0.67 -15.65 -26.06
C LEU A 826 0.90 -15.88 -24.57
N PHE A 827 2.11 -15.58 -24.07
CA PHE A 827 2.47 -15.66 -22.66
C PHE A 827 1.57 -14.75 -21.81
N VAL A 828 1.49 -13.46 -22.19
CA VAL A 828 0.64 -12.47 -21.49
C VAL A 828 -0.83 -12.85 -21.60
N SER A 829 -1.29 -13.30 -22.77
CA SER A 829 -2.69 -13.74 -22.96
C SER A 829 -3.04 -14.97 -22.12
N THR A 830 -2.12 -15.93 -21.94
CA THR A 830 -2.33 -17.07 -21.04
C THR A 830 -2.47 -16.62 -19.59
N ILE A 831 -1.61 -15.73 -19.12
CA ILE A 831 -1.68 -15.17 -17.75
C ILE A 831 -3.00 -14.44 -17.53
N GLN A 832 -3.39 -13.56 -18.47
CA GLN A 832 -4.68 -12.86 -18.42
C GLN A 832 -5.85 -13.84 -18.32
N LYS A 833 -5.89 -14.88 -19.17
CA LYS A 833 -6.96 -15.88 -19.16
C LYS A 833 -7.02 -16.65 -17.84
N ASN A 834 -5.88 -17.07 -17.30
CA ASN A 834 -5.82 -17.84 -16.05
C ASN A 834 -6.31 -17.00 -14.86
N ILE A 835 -5.88 -15.73 -14.77
CA ILE A 835 -6.32 -14.82 -13.69
C ILE A 835 -7.82 -14.54 -13.79
N LEU A 836 -8.31 -14.20 -14.98
CA LEU A 836 -9.75 -13.92 -15.18
C LEU A 836 -10.61 -15.16 -14.96
N LYS A 837 -10.11 -16.36 -15.31
CA LYS A 837 -10.78 -17.62 -15.00
C LYS A 837 -10.90 -17.79 -13.48
N ARG A 838 -9.79 -17.62 -12.73
CA ARG A 838 -9.82 -17.77 -11.27
C ARG A 838 -10.73 -16.74 -10.60
N LYS A 839 -10.74 -15.50 -11.08
CA LYS A 839 -11.67 -14.48 -10.59
C LYS A 839 -13.13 -14.94 -10.78
N ARG A 840 -13.49 -15.44 -11.97
CA ARG A 840 -14.84 -15.99 -12.19
C ARG A 840 -15.18 -17.16 -11.26
N GLU A 841 -14.24 -18.08 -11.03
CA GLU A 841 -14.44 -19.18 -10.08
C GLU A 841 -14.75 -18.66 -8.66
N ILE A 842 -14.05 -17.63 -8.20
CA ILE A 842 -14.32 -17.01 -6.89
C ILE A 842 -15.74 -16.41 -6.83
N MET A 843 -16.20 -15.78 -7.91
CA MET A 843 -17.58 -15.26 -7.98
C MET A 843 -18.62 -16.38 -7.94
N GLU A 844 -18.38 -17.47 -8.68
CA GLU A 844 -19.25 -18.64 -8.69
C GLU A 844 -19.28 -19.33 -7.31
N GLU A 845 -18.11 -19.47 -6.66
CA GLU A 845 -17.98 -20.00 -5.29
C GLU A 845 -18.81 -19.17 -4.28
N GLU A 846 -18.78 -17.84 -4.37
CA GLU A 846 -19.55 -16.96 -3.48
C GLU A 846 -21.06 -16.99 -3.76
N GLU A 847 -21.48 -17.04 -5.03
CA GLU A 847 -22.89 -17.17 -5.40
C GLU A 847 -23.49 -18.46 -4.83
N GLU A 848 -22.77 -19.59 -4.92
CA GLU A 848 -23.18 -20.86 -4.32
C GLU A 848 -23.30 -20.76 -2.80
N ASP A 849 -22.37 -20.06 -2.15
CA ASP A 849 -22.31 -19.91 -0.70
C ASP A 849 -23.48 -19.08 -0.14
N VAL A 850 -23.87 -18.01 -0.86
CA VAL A 850 -25.06 -17.20 -0.57
C VAL A 850 -26.33 -18.05 -0.72
N ASP A 851 -26.39 -18.86 -1.75
CA ASP A 851 -27.54 -19.73 -2.04
C ASP A 851 -27.72 -20.83 -0.97
N VAL A 852 -26.62 -21.42 -0.50
CA VAL A 852 -26.62 -22.41 0.59
C VAL A 852 -27.04 -21.76 1.92
N LYS A 853 -26.52 -20.57 2.24
CA LYS A 853 -26.90 -19.82 3.46
C LYS A 853 -28.37 -19.36 3.41
N GLY A 854 -28.87 -18.97 2.24
CA GLY A 854 -30.27 -18.62 2.02
C GLY A 854 -31.22 -19.81 2.20
N LYS A 855 -30.92 -20.94 1.56
CA LYS A 855 -31.71 -22.19 1.67
C LYS A 855 -31.59 -22.86 3.05
N GLY A 856 -30.47 -22.67 3.74
CA GLY A 856 -30.24 -23.16 5.10
C GLY A 856 -31.18 -22.55 6.15
N LYS A 857 -31.57 -21.28 5.98
CA LYS A 857 -32.54 -20.61 6.85
C LYS A 857 -33.98 -21.11 6.66
N GLU A 858 -34.36 -21.60 5.48
CA GLU A 858 -35.69 -22.20 5.27
C GLU A 858 -35.80 -23.66 5.70
N ARG A 859 -34.68 -24.40 5.84
CA ARG A 859 -34.70 -25.82 6.26
C ARG A 859 -34.62 -26.05 7.77
N ALA A 860 -34.46 -25.02 8.59
CA ALA A 860 -34.44 -25.11 10.05
C ALA A 860 -35.82 -24.97 10.73
N VAL A 861 -36.89 -25.53 10.16
CA VAL A 861 -38.15 -25.86 10.88
C VAL A 861 -38.68 -27.21 10.41
N LYS A 862 -37.96 -28.29 10.72
CA LYS A 862 -38.55 -29.63 10.79
C LYS A 862 -38.19 -30.26 12.14
N ARG A 863 -39.17 -30.18 13.05
CA ARG A 863 -39.17 -30.88 14.35
C ARG A 863 -38.89 -32.38 14.16
N PRO A 864 -38.09 -33.01 15.04
CA PRO A 864 -37.89 -34.46 15.03
C PRO A 864 -39.17 -35.17 15.52
N LYS A 865 -39.61 -36.21 14.79
CA LYS A 865 -40.64 -37.16 15.20
C LYS A 865 -39.98 -38.49 15.56
N SER A 866 -39.93 -38.83 16.86
CA SER A 866 -40.14 -40.21 17.36
C SER A 866 -39.99 -40.29 18.89
N ALA A 867 -41.11 -40.37 19.62
CA ALA A 867 -41.29 -41.09 20.88
C ALA A 867 -42.81 -41.24 21.17
N PRO A 868 -43.26 -42.25 21.92
CA PRO A 868 -44.47 -43.01 21.60
C PRO A 868 -45.77 -42.54 22.27
N LYS A 869 -46.87 -42.93 21.60
CA LYS A 869 -48.29 -42.89 21.96
C LYS A 869 -48.63 -42.87 23.46
N VAL A 870 -49.37 -41.85 23.90
CA VAL A 870 -50.44 -41.98 24.92
C VAL A 870 -51.61 -41.06 24.58
N LYS A 871 -52.78 -41.70 24.41
CA LYS A 871 -54.20 -41.30 24.47
C LYS A 871 -54.67 -39.88 24.11
N GLN A 872 -55.58 -39.87 23.13
CA GLN A 872 -56.62 -38.87 22.88
C GLN A 872 -57.57 -38.72 24.07
N ASP A 873 -57.97 -37.48 24.35
CA ASP A 873 -59.34 -36.97 24.51
C ASP A 873 -59.20 -35.48 24.17
N GLY A 874 -59.87 -34.91 23.17
CA GLY A 874 -61.28 -34.57 23.13
C GLY A 874 -61.40 -33.22 22.39
N GLU A 875 -62.49 -33.05 21.67
CA GLU A 875 -62.82 -32.00 20.71
C GLU A 875 -62.68 -30.55 21.23
N LEU A 876 -62.35 -29.58 20.36
CA LEU A 876 -63.35 -28.63 19.82
C LEU A 876 -62.76 -27.66 18.78
N GLN A 877 -63.65 -27.35 17.85
CA GLN A 877 -63.56 -26.46 16.68
C GLN A 877 -63.27 -25.00 17.09
N LEU A 878 -62.62 -24.17 16.28
CA LEU A 878 -63.22 -23.36 15.20
C LEU A 878 -62.08 -22.61 14.48
N LYS A 879 -61.99 -22.70 13.15
CA LYS A 879 -62.36 -21.63 12.18
C LYS A 879 -61.90 -20.22 12.63
N GLY A 880 -61.14 -19.45 11.88
CA GLY A 880 -60.72 -19.54 10.50
C GLY A 880 -60.44 -18.12 9.97
N SER A 881 -59.56 -18.07 8.98
CA SER A 881 -59.56 -17.11 7.86
C SER A 881 -59.33 -15.63 8.17
N ARG A 882 -58.17 -15.09 7.79
CA ARG A 882 -57.86 -14.55 6.44
C ARG A 882 -58.81 -13.43 6.03
N GLY A 883 -58.24 -12.24 5.78
CA GLY A 883 -58.69 -11.44 4.66
C GLY A 883 -58.35 -9.96 4.70
N LYS A 884 -57.27 -9.63 3.98
CA LYS A 884 -57.17 -8.51 3.02
C LYS A 884 -56.92 -7.07 3.51
N MET A 885 -55.72 -6.62 3.12
CA MET A 885 -55.38 -5.33 2.50
C MET A 885 -56.54 -4.70 1.71
N ASP A 886 -56.72 -3.38 1.83
CA ASP A 886 -56.22 -2.41 0.83
C ASP A 886 -56.35 -0.94 1.30
N GLN A 887 -55.25 -0.21 1.04
CA GLN A 887 -55.10 1.17 0.58
C GLN A 887 -56.03 2.31 1.06
N ALA A 888 -55.40 3.36 1.61
CA ALA A 888 -55.32 4.73 1.06
C ALA A 888 -55.10 5.76 2.19
N GLY A 889 -54.16 6.70 2.01
CA GLY A 889 -53.97 7.88 2.89
C GLY A 889 -55.11 8.91 2.72
N PRO A 890 -54.94 10.21 3.07
CA PRO A 890 -53.77 10.89 3.66
C PRO A 890 -54.11 11.87 4.82
N SER A 891 -53.07 12.53 5.32
CA SER A 891 -53.08 13.86 5.97
C SER A 891 -53.66 14.00 7.39
N GLY A 892 -52.88 14.66 8.26
CA GLY A 892 -53.35 15.17 9.54
C GLY A 892 -52.21 15.56 10.47
N ARG A 893 -51.78 16.83 10.39
CA ARG A 893 -51.09 17.53 11.49
C ARG A 893 -51.95 17.47 12.76
N VAL A 894 -51.34 17.43 13.94
CA VAL A 894 -51.56 18.33 15.09
C VAL A 894 -50.77 17.81 16.31
N ALA A 895 -49.93 18.72 16.82
CA ALA A 895 -49.58 19.07 18.20
C ALA A 895 -49.25 18.02 19.28
N ASP A 896 -48.09 18.24 19.90
CA ASP A 896 -47.88 18.53 21.32
C ASP A 896 -48.63 17.70 22.38
N ALA A 897 -47.86 16.98 23.18
CA ALA A 897 -48.05 16.96 24.64
C ALA A 897 -46.74 16.54 25.32
N ASP A 898 -46.23 17.47 26.13
CA ASP A 898 -45.32 17.25 27.24
C ASP A 898 -45.83 16.13 28.18
N ASP A 899 -44.90 15.40 28.81
CA ASP A 899 -45.01 15.19 30.26
C ASP A 899 -43.66 14.71 30.83
N GLU A 900 -43.06 15.61 31.62
CA GLU A 900 -42.08 15.30 32.65
C GLU A 900 -42.74 14.47 33.77
N ALA A 901 -42.06 13.43 34.25
CA ALA A 901 -42.16 13.03 35.65
C ALA A 901 -40.92 12.26 36.12
N GLN A 902 -40.11 12.95 36.92
CA GLN A 902 -39.13 12.35 37.82
C GLN A 902 -39.79 11.42 38.85
N LYS A 903 -39.13 10.30 39.18
CA LYS A 903 -39.07 9.84 40.58
C LYS A 903 -37.88 8.92 40.86
N GLN A 904 -37.09 9.33 41.85
CA GLN A 904 -36.04 8.56 42.54
C GLN A 904 -36.63 7.47 43.44
N ALA A 905 -35.92 6.33 43.49
CA ALA A 905 -35.66 5.40 44.61
C ALA A 905 -35.18 4.09 43.93
N GLY A 906 -33.94 3.62 44.05
CA GLY A 906 -33.24 3.28 45.28
C GLY A 906 -33.54 1.83 45.63
N ASP A 907 -32.75 0.86 45.16
CA ASP A 907 -32.18 -0.19 46.02
C ASP A 907 -31.28 -1.21 45.28
N THR A 908 -30.20 -1.50 46.00
CA THR A 908 -29.12 -2.46 45.85
C THR A 908 -29.61 -3.92 45.75
N VAL A 909 -29.13 -4.69 44.76
CA VAL A 909 -28.90 -6.14 44.92
C VAL A 909 -27.64 -6.53 44.14
N SER A 910 -26.61 -6.88 44.90
CA SER A 910 -25.43 -7.65 44.52
C SER A 910 -25.82 -9.07 44.06
N GLY A 911 -25.38 -9.46 42.87
CA GLY A 911 -25.47 -10.83 42.36
C GLY A 911 -24.12 -11.27 41.80
N GLU A 912 -23.36 -11.97 42.62
CA GLU A 912 -22.21 -12.80 42.21
C GLU A 912 -22.70 -13.89 41.25
N ILE A 913 -22.02 -14.06 40.11
CA ILE A 913 -22.08 -15.30 39.33
C ILE A 913 -20.66 -15.80 39.15
N GLU A 914 -20.41 -16.93 39.79
CA GLU A 914 -19.24 -17.78 39.66
C GLU A 914 -19.04 -18.23 38.20
N ALA A 915 -17.84 -18.03 37.66
CA ALA A 915 -17.38 -18.74 36.48
C ALA A 915 -16.29 -19.74 36.91
N SER A 916 -16.68 -21.01 36.92
CA SER A 916 -15.85 -22.18 37.17
C SER A 916 -14.79 -22.37 36.09
N GLY A 917 -13.59 -22.79 36.52
CA GLY A 917 -12.38 -22.80 35.71
C GLY A 917 -12.24 -23.92 34.67
N ALA A 918 -11.25 -23.71 33.80
CA ALA A 918 -10.41 -24.77 33.26
C ALA A 918 -8.97 -24.24 33.25
N ARG A 919 -8.11 -24.91 34.03
CA ARG A 919 -6.67 -24.68 34.13
C ARG A 919 -6.00 -25.48 33.01
N ASP A 920 -5.29 -24.82 32.11
CA ASP A 920 -4.19 -25.45 31.38
C ASP A 920 -2.86 -24.99 31.98
N LYS A 921 -2.08 -25.99 32.37
CA LYS A 921 -0.73 -25.86 32.91
C LYS A 921 0.23 -25.73 31.74
N GLU A 922 0.79 -24.54 31.51
CA GLU A 922 2.03 -24.43 30.75
C GLU A 922 3.23 -24.62 31.68
N THR A 923 3.93 -25.73 31.44
CA THR A 923 5.25 -26.04 31.96
C THR A 923 6.26 -25.01 31.47
N SER A 924 6.79 -24.23 32.41
CA SER A 924 7.95 -23.38 32.21
C SER A 924 9.19 -24.26 31.97
N ALA A 925 9.63 -24.34 30.72
CA ALA A 925 10.92 -24.89 30.35
C ALA A 925 11.94 -23.74 30.29
N VAL A 926 12.82 -23.71 31.28
CA VAL A 926 14.01 -22.86 31.31
C VAL A 926 14.94 -23.35 30.19
N VAL A 927 15.06 -22.57 29.12
CA VAL A 927 16.08 -22.78 28.09
C VAL A 927 17.33 -22.02 28.52
N GLU A 928 18.29 -22.77 29.05
CA GLU A 928 19.68 -22.35 29.25
C GLU A 928 20.34 -22.15 27.88
N PHE A 929 20.60 -20.90 27.49
CA PHE A 929 21.48 -20.61 26.36
C PHE A 929 22.93 -20.80 26.80
N LYS A 930 23.54 -21.92 26.37
CA LYS A 930 24.99 -22.06 26.34
C LYS A 930 25.54 -21.20 25.20
N ALA A 931 26.39 -20.24 25.55
CA ALA A 931 27.24 -19.53 24.62
C ALA A 931 28.30 -20.50 24.07
N GLU A 932 28.24 -20.80 22.77
CA GLU A 932 29.34 -21.42 22.05
C GLU A 932 30.31 -20.34 21.55
N GLU A 933 31.56 -20.43 21.99
CA GLU A 933 32.71 -19.68 21.47
C GLU A 933 32.93 -20.05 20.01
N VAL A 934 32.65 -19.12 19.09
CA VAL A 934 33.15 -19.22 17.70
C VAL A 934 34.53 -18.60 17.65
N SER A 935 35.53 -19.48 17.59
CA SER A 935 36.94 -19.14 17.36
C SER A 935 37.13 -18.33 16.07
N GLY A 936 37.85 -17.21 16.21
CA GLY A 936 38.17 -16.30 15.11
C GLY A 936 39.08 -16.93 14.06
N LYS A 937 38.63 -16.90 12.80
CA LYS A 937 39.49 -17.12 11.63
C LYS A 937 39.83 -15.77 11.01
N LYS A 938 41.05 -15.30 11.25
CA LYS A 938 41.68 -14.18 10.56
C LYS A 938 41.69 -14.45 9.05
N ILE A 939 41.04 -13.59 8.27
CA ILE A 939 41.26 -13.47 6.84
C ILE A 939 42.23 -12.30 6.65
N SER A 940 43.45 -12.60 6.26
CA SER A 940 44.46 -11.64 5.83
C SER A 940 44.13 -11.19 4.40
N HIS A 941 43.79 -9.91 4.22
CA HIS A 941 43.80 -9.30 2.89
C HIS A 941 45.25 -9.00 2.50
N GLN A 942 45.74 -9.71 1.48
CA GLN A 942 46.92 -9.33 0.72
C GLN A 942 46.52 -8.26 -0.29
N GLU A 943 47.23 -7.13 -0.24
CA GLU A 943 47.23 -6.07 -1.23
C GLU A 943 48.00 -6.52 -2.49
N GLU A 944 47.45 -6.24 -3.66
CA GLU A 944 48.24 -6.03 -4.88
C GLU A 944 47.64 -4.87 -5.71
N PRO A 945 48.47 -4.19 -6.54
CA PRO A 945 48.30 -2.77 -6.81
C PRO A 945 47.82 -2.43 -8.23
N GLY A 946 47.16 -1.28 -8.34
CA GLY A 946 47.44 -0.27 -9.37
C GLY A 946 46.85 -0.47 -10.76
N ALA A 947 45.83 0.33 -11.09
CA ALA A 947 45.61 0.81 -12.46
C ALA A 947 45.16 2.28 -12.41
N ALA A 948 46.03 3.16 -12.91
CA ALA A 948 45.87 4.60 -12.96
C ALA A 948 44.84 5.01 -14.03
N TYR A 949 43.96 5.95 -13.68
CA TYR A 949 43.17 6.73 -14.64
C TYR A 949 43.73 8.16 -14.72
N THR A 950 44.02 8.59 -15.93
CA THR A 950 44.64 9.87 -16.28
C THR A 950 43.58 10.96 -16.39
N GLU A 951 43.75 12.05 -15.64
CA GLU A 951 42.96 13.28 -15.76
C GLU A 951 43.32 14.04 -17.05
N CYS A 952 42.31 14.41 -17.84
CA CYS A 952 42.44 15.45 -18.85
C CYS A 952 42.00 16.79 -18.24
N THR A 953 42.96 17.68 -18.00
CA THR A 953 42.74 19.08 -17.66
C THR A 953 42.75 19.93 -18.94
N GLY A 954 41.67 20.69 -19.17
CA GLY A 954 41.60 21.70 -20.21
C GLY A 954 41.48 23.09 -19.60
N LYS A 955 42.58 23.85 -19.63
CA LYS A 955 42.65 25.31 -19.39
C LYS A 955 42.59 26.06 -20.71
N GLY A 956 41.99 27.26 -20.70
CA GLY A 956 42.16 28.31 -21.72
C GLY A 956 41.05 29.35 -21.55
N ALA A 957 41.24 30.43 -20.78
CA ALA A 957 42.00 31.66 -21.06
C ALA A 957 41.14 32.74 -21.73
N ALA A 958 41.28 33.94 -21.17
CA ALA A 958 40.51 35.15 -21.39
C ALA A 958 40.72 35.79 -22.76
N GLU A 959 39.77 36.64 -23.18
CA GLU A 959 40.10 37.88 -23.87
C GLU A 959 38.97 38.93 -23.76
N THR A 960 39.45 40.16 -23.71
CA THR A 960 38.82 41.47 -23.45
C THR A 960 38.06 42.04 -24.66
N GLY A 961 37.13 42.98 -24.44
CA GLY A 961 36.68 43.87 -25.52
C GLY A 961 35.56 44.84 -25.15
N ASP A 962 35.96 46.08 -24.84
CA ASP A 962 35.13 47.28 -24.77
C ASP A 962 34.33 47.58 -26.05
N GLY A 963 33.21 48.29 -25.93
CA GLY A 963 32.52 48.89 -27.07
C GLY A 963 31.22 49.62 -26.72
N ALA A 964 31.34 50.92 -26.46
CA ALA A 964 30.25 51.85 -26.17
C ALA A 964 29.41 52.27 -27.41
N VAL A 965 28.39 53.11 -27.14
CA VAL A 965 27.69 54.09 -28.01
C VAL A 965 26.25 53.69 -28.39
N LYS A 966 25.20 54.24 -27.75
CA LYS A 966 24.48 55.54 -27.97
C LYS A 966 23.47 55.51 -29.13
N GLY A 967 22.25 55.99 -28.88
CA GLY A 967 21.45 56.67 -29.91
C GLY A 967 19.99 56.24 -30.10
N ASP A 968 19.11 56.91 -29.36
CA ASP A 968 17.87 57.58 -29.81
C ASP A 968 16.76 56.89 -30.61
N ARG A 969 15.56 56.97 -30.00
CA ARG A 969 14.26 57.47 -30.50
C ARG A 969 13.97 57.36 -32.00
N GLU A 970 12.84 56.73 -32.32
CA GLU A 970 11.72 57.41 -32.99
C GLU A 970 10.40 56.63 -32.83
N GLN A 971 9.32 57.34 -32.48
CA GLN A 971 7.94 56.90 -32.70
C GLN A 971 7.58 57.10 -34.19
N PRO A 972 6.54 56.42 -34.70
CA PRO A 972 5.32 57.19 -34.92
C PRO A 972 4.01 56.47 -34.56
N LYS A 973 2.99 57.31 -34.38
CA LYS A 973 1.60 57.02 -34.05
C LYS A 973 0.75 56.59 -35.25
N ALA A 974 -0.33 55.87 -34.91
CA ALA A 974 -1.71 55.94 -35.42
C ALA A 974 -2.10 55.24 -36.75
N GLY A 975 -3.11 54.36 -36.64
CA GLY A 975 -4.27 54.40 -37.52
C GLY A 975 -4.73 53.08 -38.15
N LEU A 976 -5.98 52.70 -37.83
CA LEU A 976 -6.94 51.87 -38.58
C LEU A 976 -7.16 50.41 -38.15
N SER A 977 -8.46 50.05 -38.22
CA SER A 977 -9.16 48.95 -37.54
C SER A 977 -9.17 47.64 -38.36
N PRO A 978 -9.76 46.54 -37.85
CA PRO A 978 -9.36 45.19 -38.15
C PRO A 978 -10.22 44.56 -39.25
N ASP A 979 -9.64 43.63 -40.03
CA ASP A 979 -10.19 42.28 -40.18
C ASP A 979 -9.39 41.45 -41.19
N ARG A 980 -9.41 40.13 -40.96
CA ARG A 980 -8.92 39.05 -41.84
C ARG A 980 -7.42 38.99 -42.06
N HIS A 981 -6.71 38.31 -41.16
CA HIS A 981 -5.67 37.32 -41.48
C HIS A 981 -5.07 36.73 -40.18
N LEU A 982 -5.85 35.94 -39.43
CA LEU A 982 -5.33 35.25 -38.23
C LEU A 982 -5.62 33.74 -38.16
N SER A 983 -6.23 33.10 -39.17
CA SER A 983 -6.47 31.64 -39.08
C SER A 983 -5.29 30.74 -39.49
N ASN A 984 -4.17 31.29 -39.98
CA ASN A 984 -3.03 30.49 -40.46
C ASN A 984 -1.75 30.62 -39.60
N ARG A 985 -1.79 31.38 -38.49
CA ARG A 985 -0.65 31.47 -37.54
C ARG A 985 -0.83 30.63 -36.27
N TYR A 986 -2.05 30.21 -35.93
CA TYR A 986 -2.29 29.42 -34.70
C TYR A 986 -1.84 27.95 -34.80
N ASP A 987 -1.87 27.34 -36.00
CA ASP A 987 -1.39 25.96 -36.17
C ASP A 987 0.13 25.84 -36.06
N LYS A 988 0.89 26.89 -36.43
CA LYS A 988 2.35 26.90 -36.31
C LYS A 988 2.82 27.19 -34.88
N ILE A 989 2.09 27.99 -34.10
CA ILE A 989 2.43 28.27 -32.69
C ILE A 989 2.12 27.04 -31.81
N GLY A 990 1.03 26.33 -32.06
CA GLY A 990 0.73 25.06 -31.37
C GLY A 990 1.78 23.97 -31.63
N THR A 991 2.29 23.87 -32.85
CA THR A 991 3.32 22.88 -33.23
C THR A 991 4.70 23.22 -32.64
N VAL A 992 5.07 24.51 -32.58
CA VAL A 992 6.33 24.96 -31.95
C VAL A 992 6.29 24.75 -30.44
N ASN A 993 5.15 25.04 -29.78
CA ASN A 993 4.98 24.78 -28.35
C ASN A 993 5.03 23.28 -28.04
N PHE A 994 4.43 22.41 -28.87
CA PHE A 994 4.49 20.96 -28.66
C PHE A 994 5.90 20.37 -28.81
N LEU A 995 6.68 20.82 -29.81
CA LEU A 995 8.06 20.40 -30.00
C LEU A 995 8.99 20.94 -28.91
N LEU A 996 8.77 22.18 -28.46
CA LEU A 996 9.51 22.77 -27.34
C LEU A 996 9.21 22.00 -26.04
N LEU A 997 7.95 21.71 -25.76
CA LEU A 997 7.54 20.95 -24.58
C LEU A 997 8.08 19.50 -24.60
N LYS A 998 8.04 18.85 -25.76
CA LYS A 998 8.60 17.50 -25.97
C LYS A 998 10.12 17.47 -25.77
N ASN A 999 10.83 18.54 -26.13
CA ASN A 999 12.28 18.65 -25.90
C ASN A 999 12.60 18.99 -24.44
N ILE A 1000 11.82 19.87 -23.80
CA ILE A 1000 11.92 20.17 -22.36
C ILE A 1000 11.72 18.91 -21.52
N LEU A 1001 10.71 18.08 -21.85
CA LEU A 1001 10.43 16.82 -21.16
C LEU A 1001 11.44 15.68 -21.45
N ARG A 1002 12.24 15.79 -22.52
CA ARG A 1002 13.30 14.81 -22.86
C ARG A 1002 14.67 15.16 -22.28
N SER A 1003 14.92 16.43 -21.97
CA SER A 1003 16.16 16.87 -21.33
C SER A 1003 15.99 16.86 -19.81
N ASN A 1004 16.95 16.31 -19.06
CA ASN A 1004 16.98 16.29 -17.59
C ASN A 1004 17.11 17.70 -16.95
N PHE A 1005 16.23 18.64 -17.31
CA PHE A 1005 16.19 19.98 -16.72
C PHE A 1005 15.22 20.03 -15.54
N ARG A 1006 15.63 20.75 -14.49
CA ARG A 1006 14.93 20.88 -13.20
C ARG A 1006 13.60 21.63 -13.32
N GLU A 1007 12.71 21.38 -12.35
CA GLU A 1007 11.34 21.90 -12.22
C GLU A 1007 11.19 23.43 -12.29
N ASP A 1008 12.28 24.18 -12.07
CA ASP A 1008 12.31 25.65 -12.04
C ASP A 1008 11.89 26.32 -13.36
N ALA A 1009 11.95 25.63 -14.50
CA ALA A 1009 11.53 26.19 -15.79
C ALA A 1009 10.01 26.22 -15.99
N LEU A 1010 9.26 25.29 -15.38
CA LEU A 1010 7.80 25.19 -15.56
C LEU A 1010 7.04 26.21 -14.71
N SER A 1011 7.55 26.56 -13.52
CA SER A 1011 6.98 27.65 -12.69
C SER A 1011 7.08 29.01 -13.37
N ILE A 1012 8.13 29.23 -14.18
CA ILE A 1012 8.34 30.47 -14.96
C ILE A 1012 7.39 30.56 -16.17
N ILE A 1013 7.04 29.42 -16.80
CA ILE A 1013 6.24 29.40 -18.03
C ILE A 1013 4.73 29.26 -17.75
N SER A 1014 4.36 28.68 -16.60
CA SER A 1014 2.97 28.43 -16.19
C SER A 1014 2.05 29.64 -16.41
N PRO A 1015 2.38 30.89 -15.97
CA PRO A 1015 1.46 32.02 -16.12
C PRO A 1015 1.17 32.45 -17.57
N LEU A 1016 1.96 31.96 -18.54
CA LEU A 1016 1.92 32.39 -19.93
C LEU A 1016 1.15 31.43 -20.86
N LEU A 1017 0.62 30.31 -20.34
CA LEU A 1017 -0.03 29.28 -21.15
C LEU A 1017 -1.58 29.32 -21.05
N PRO A 1018 -2.31 29.14 -22.17
CA PRO A 1018 -3.77 29.03 -22.15
C PRO A 1018 -4.26 27.78 -21.37
N PRO A 1019 -5.45 27.83 -20.73
CA PRO A 1019 -6.03 26.71 -19.96
C PRO A 1019 -6.11 25.37 -20.72
N THR A 1020 -6.36 25.39 -22.03
CA THR A 1020 -6.40 24.20 -22.88
C THR A 1020 -5.04 23.51 -23.05
N THR A 1021 -3.95 24.27 -22.88
CA THR A 1021 -2.58 23.73 -22.92
C THR A 1021 -2.28 22.96 -21.63
N TYR A 1022 -2.80 23.39 -20.48
CA TYR A 1022 -2.66 22.64 -19.23
C TYR A 1022 -3.26 21.24 -19.33
N ALA A 1023 -4.48 21.11 -19.87
CA ALA A 1023 -5.09 19.80 -20.10
C ALA A 1023 -4.20 18.87 -20.95
N SER A 1024 -3.50 19.44 -21.95
CA SER A 1024 -2.57 18.70 -22.82
C SER A 1024 -1.25 18.34 -22.12
N ILE A 1025 -0.72 19.22 -21.26
CA ILE A 1025 0.48 18.96 -20.45
C ILE A 1025 0.20 17.85 -19.42
N TYR A 1026 -0.97 17.89 -18.76
CA TYR A 1026 -1.40 16.86 -17.83
C TYR A 1026 -1.70 15.52 -18.54
N LEU A 1027 -2.30 15.55 -19.75
CA LEU A 1027 -2.47 14.35 -20.60
C LEU A 1027 -1.17 13.77 -21.13
N CYS A 1028 -0.09 14.55 -21.24
CA CYS A 1028 1.25 14.06 -21.57
C CYS A 1028 2.07 13.62 -20.34
N ARG A 1029 1.69 14.08 -19.14
CA ARG A 1029 2.24 13.62 -17.85
C ARG A 1029 1.65 12.26 -17.45
N PHE A 1030 0.41 11.99 -17.85
CA PHE A 1030 -0.25 10.68 -17.84
C PHE A 1030 0.26 9.83 -19.02
#